data_AF-A0A3P8NY47-F1
#
_entry.id   AF-A0A3P8NY47-F1
#
_cell.length_a   1.000
_cell.length_b   1.000
_cell.length_c   1.000
_cell.angle_alpha   90.00
_cell.angle_beta   90.00
_cell.angle_gamma   90.00
#
_symmetry.space_group_name_H-M   'P 1'
#
loop_
_entity.id
_entity.type
_entity.pdbx_description
1 polymer ?
#
loop_
_entity_poly.entity_id
_entity_poly.type
_entity_poly.pdbx_seq_one_letter_code
_entity_poly.pdbx_strand_id
1 'polypeptide(L)'
;RLQCGLQVTSEQKEEQFHFLVFTDILGNKTHGVVMQCYRPILYNNKISRSSKCPKLFCAYSICVISKHPYFTALKDCLSCLLIQLRTCRLSDMEERVKEFAAKLTLVPIPPPGQLHLMFTIRPLTIILPSREDKDHPVIDLDLHLPFLCFRPQQLLQVLSCLLQEQRVVLFSADWARLTLMAESLLLFLQPLLWQHPYVPVLAKGMLDFLMAPTAFLMGCHLSHFADVSAETDDLILINIDNGSLSTSTFDTVNLPDIPPVAAHCFTQRCKLLRIHLDLDQCHHASCTDISEQRAQRRTWQRSLNNDIQRIALELIVNIFRDVSSHLNYEHRVFHSEEFLKTREPAEQLFYKKVLETHIFHSFLKDRLNRKMDSFARMELSTRSEMQKMKAMVEAPHRPTMQQIQARRKGSITETRLSKRLGMSLPNLREDKIIDKENLSNLPSSPLCFLSLPAPNTTPKPIKVFKLPDFPASLSFHSVQSYYIELIQQLGKAIFSVQSENPAMLARYYYLRGLINTLCSRRLDALSDFQNLNKTDTAIFPTSLVTWLVDSLQRDERQQAQRRPELKRLILKKPLVEPDDHVKKFQLPCKPLYQEEFMRCVQECRIVRDVATIQRLFDALTDSQPKQVDPELFRVFYTFWKEMEAEAQDVNLPSDVIDRLDNNECVYKLSSCVKTSHGVGKIAMTQKRLFLLTEGRPGFLEITKFRDIQEVKITSVPFLLVRIPSLRIQTSRRPEVFEANLKTETELWNLVIKEMWAGRKMADQHKDPQYMTQALTNVLLIDAVTGCLQNQRSITAASKLAYFDKIRQEVPMIVPKTTSETLKHKINPSLDLAEPQTVHVLLYTPGQLTGTGKVGDMNPKLWVALSGGKVVVFDAASWSMLQDCIQLGQSQLNCMIGLVQEQVWIGSQDSVIYIIDTHSMSSNKQLTEHRHEVTGLTVDSTFFPSLLTYSCSRDGMILQWDSSSLKVKRQFLLSCDYLSSIQIHNSALWCCEYTKITLHKDLQSMPSRLFMCFVCLFQRGQLWTGCADSVELCLWHTNNHRHPFKIISLPGSSGVTCMIRVKDQIWVGRSDAGGQCNGQLSSQVLVVDIESHTVAKELQAHSDSIQTLCSAEDRYVLSGSACRDGKIAIWKVE
;
A
#
# COMPACT_ATOMS: atom_id res chain seq x y z
N ARG A 1 -9.75 -57.57 18.07
CA ARG A 1 -9.63 -56.14 18.45
C ARG A 1 -9.26 -56.10 19.92
N LEU A 2 -8.12 -55.50 20.28
CA LEU A 2 -7.80 -55.20 21.68
C LEU A 2 -8.55 -53.92 22.08
N GLN A 3 -8.87 -53.77 23.37
CA GLN A 3 -9.79 -52.79 23.96
C GLN A 3 -9.38 -51.29 23.78
N CYS A 4 -8.30 -50.99 23.05
CA CYS A 4 -7.72 -49.65 22.86
C CYS A 4 -7.63 -49.21 21.38
N GLY A 5 -8.44 -49.76 20.47
CA GLY A 5 -8.42 -49.36 19.05
C GLY A 5 -7.21 -49.84 18.24
N LEU A 6 -6.29 -50.62 18.83
CA LEU A 6 -5.18 -51.26 18.14
C LEU A 6 -5.71 -52.31 17.13
N GLN A 7 -5.53 -52.04 15.83
CA GLN A 7 -5.76 -53.02 14.78
C GLN A 7 -4.49 -53.83 14.52
N VAL A 8 -4.57 -55.13 14.77
CA VAL A 8 -3.55 -56.11 14.43
C VAL A 8 -3.96 -56.77 13.12
N THR A 9 -3.03 -56.88 12.17
CA THR A 9 -3.30 -57.46 10.85
C THR A 9 -2.58 -58.80 10.69
N SER A 10 -3.20 -59.75 9.98
CA SER A 10 -2.55 -61.03 9.60
C SER A 10 -1.59 -60.88 8.42
N GLU A 11 -1.68 -59.75 7.71
CA GLU A 11 -0.87 -59.43 6.53
C GLU A 11 0.06 -58.25 6.81
N GLN A 12 1.25 -58.31 6.22
CA GLN A 12 2.19 -57.19 6.21
C GLN A 12 1.67 -56.14 5.22
N LYS A 13 1.34 -54.95 5.72
CA LYS A 13 0.96 -53.80 4.90
C LYS A 13 2.19 -52.98 4.52
N GLU A 14 2.13 -52.32 3.37
CA GLU A 14 3.15 -51.37 2.93
C GLU A 14 3.26 -50.19 3.90
N GLU A 15 4.44 -49.58 3.96
CA GLU A 15 4.65 -48.37 4.76
C GLU A 15 3.93 -47.17 4.15
N GLN A 16 3.36 -46.36 5.02
CA GLN A 16 2.55 -45.21 4.62
C GLN A 16 3.07 -43.94 5.28
N PHE A 17 2.93 -42.82 4.56
CA PHE A 17 3.25 -41.51 5.08
C PHE A 17 1.97 -40.69 5.14
N HIS A 18 1.74 -40.04 6.28
CA HIS A 18 0.57 -39.20 6.51
C HIS A 18 1.01 -37.83 7.01
N PHE A 19 0.18 -36.82 6.81
CA PHE A 19 0.46 -35.45 7.26
C PHE A 19 -0.66 -34.98 8.16
N LEU A 20 -0.30 -34.35 9.27
CA LEU A 20 -1.23 -33.86 10.29
C LEU A 20 -1.01 -32.37 10.51
N VAL A 21 -2.05 -31.67 10.96
CA VAL A 21 -1.94 -30.30 11.45
C VAL A 21 -2.61 -30.23 12.81
N PHE A 22 -1.91 -29.66 13.78
CA PHE A 22 -2.42 -29.39 15.12
C PHE A 22 -2.54 -27.88 15.31
N THR A 23 -3.68 -27.45 15.81
CA THR A 23 -3.96 -26.04 16.09
C THR A 23 -3.99 -25.83 17.60
N ASP A 24 -3.22 -24.86 18.11
CA ASP A 24 -3.22 -24.51 19.53
C ASP A 24 -4.40 -23.60 19.92
N ILE A 25 -4.52 -23.29 21.21
CA ILE A 25 -5.59 -22.42 21.75
C ILE A 25 -5.56 -20.99 21.20
N LEU A 26 -4.44 -20.55 20.61
CA LEU A 26 -4.27 -19.23 20.01
C LEU A 26 -4.52 -19.26 18.49
N GLY A 27 -4.87 -20.42 17.93
CA GLY A 27 -5.06 -20.60 16.49
C GLY A 27 -3.76 -20.81 15.70
N ASN A 28 -2.60 -20.98 16.36
CA ASN A 28 -1.34 -21.27 15.66
C ASN A 28 -1.31 -22.71 15.19
N LYS A 29 -0.82 -22.90 13.96
CA LYS A 29 -0.68 -24.22 13.33
C LYS A 29 0.71 -24.81 13.55
N THR A 30 0.74 -26.10 13.88
CA THR A 30 1.94 -26.95 13.85
C THR A 30 1.68 -28.15 12.96
N HIS A 31 2.70 -28.61 12.25
CA HIS A 31 2.57 -29.55 11.14
C HIS A 31 3.33 -30.82 11.49
N GLY A 32 2.65 -31.96 11.44
CA GLY A 32 3.18 -33.29 11.70
C GLY A 32 3.40 -34.06 10.40
N VAL A 33 4.57 -34.70 10.25
CA VAL A 33 4.79 -35.73 9.23
C VAL A 33 4.92 -37.07 9.91
N VAL A 34 4.07 -38.01 9.55
CA VAL A 34 3.95 -39.32 10.17
C VAL A 34 4.43 -40.38 9.19
N MET A 35 5.33 -41.24 9.65
CA MET A 35 5.70 -42.47 8.97
C MET A 35 5.10 -43.64 9.75
N GLN A 36 4.23 -44.42 9.09
CA GLN A 36 3.60 -45.60 9.64
C GLN A 36 4.20 -46.86 9.01
N CYS A 37 4.61 -47.80 9.85
CA CYS A 37 5.21 -49.07 9.44
C CYS A 37 4.55 -50.24 10.18
N TYR A 38 4.60 -51.43 9.58
CA TYR A 38 4.03 -52.64 10.16
C TYR A 38 5.13 -53.61 10.56
N ARG A 39 5.12 -54.07 11.81
CA ARG A 39 6.12 -55.02 12.34
C ARG A 39 5.47 -56.25 12.93
N PRO A 40 6.11 -57.42 12.84
CA PRO A 40 5.58 -58.66 13.41
C PRO A 40 5.60 -58.61 14.95
N ILE A 41 4.53 -59.08 15.57
CA ILE A 41 4.41 -59.24 17.03
C ILE A 41 5.14 -60.52 17.44
N LEU A 42 6.16 -60.39 18.29
CA LEU A 42 6.87 -61.54 18.87
C LEU A 42 6.09 -62.03 20.11
N TYR A 43 5.40 -63.17 19.99
CA TYR A 43 4.78 -63.84 21.13
C TYR A 43 5.86 -64.46 22.02
N ASN A 44 6.05 -63.90 23.22
CA ASN A 44 6.92 -64.51 24.23
C ASN A 44 6.05 -65.43 25.10
N ASN A 45 5.95 -66.71 24.76
CA ASN A 45 5.45 -67.70 25.72
C ASN A 45 6.06 -69.09 25.53
N LYS A 46 6.74 -69.54 26.59
CA LYS A 46 7.07 -70.94 26.87
C LYS A 46 5.76 -71.71 27.10
N ILE A 47 5.01 -72.10 26.07
CA ILE A 47 4.05 -73.22 26.12
C ILE A 47 3.93 -73.82 24.72
N SER A 48 4.28 -75.12 24.66
CA SER A 48 3.87 -76.18 23.75
C SER A 48 3.82 -75.93 22.23
N ARG A 49 4.57 -76.79 21.53
CA ARG A 49 4.50 -77.07 20.11
C ARG A 49 3.10 -77.60 19.72
N SER A 50 2.35 -76.86 18.91
CA SER A 50 1.72 -77.35 17.66
C SER A 50 0.82 -76.27 17.04
N SER A 51 0.70 -76.31 15.71
CA SER A 51 -0.02 -75.41 14.79
C SER A 51 0.70 -74.10 14.41
N LYS A 52 0.76 -73.82 13.10
CA LYS A 52 1.35 -72.60 12.50
C LYS A 52 0.55 -71.39 12.99
N CYS A 53 1.01 -70.73 14.05
CA CYS A 53 0.41 -69.49 14.51
C CYS A 53 0.66 -68.40 13.44
N PRO A 54 -0.39 -67.72 12.91
CA PRO A 54 -0.20 -66.70 11.89
C PRO A 54 0.67 -65.55 12.43
N LYS A 55 1.65 -65.09 11.64
CA LYS A 55 2.45 -63.90 11.99
C LYS A 55 1.51 -62.69 12.02
N LEU A 56 1.23 -62.20 13.22
CA LEU A 56 0.44 -61.00 13.41
C LEU A 56 1.34 -59.77 13.32
N PHE A 57 0.87 -58.72 12.66
CA PHE A 57 1.58 -57.45 12.49
C PHE A 57 0.86 -56.33 13.26
N CYS A 58 1.64 -55.48 13.93
CA CYS A 58 1.17 -54.27 14.57
C CYS A 58 1.70 -53.04 13.83
N ALA A 59 0.87 -52.01 13.73
CA ALA A 59 1.30 -50.71 13.25
C ALA A 59 2.14 -49.99 14.31
N TYR A 60 3.23 -49.36 13.87
CA TYR A 60 4.06 -48.45 14.64
C TYR A 60 4.27 -47.17 13.83
N SER A 61 4.20 -46.02 14.49
CA SER A 61 4.28 -44.70 13.82
C SER A 61 5.33 -43.81 14.48
N ILE A 62 6.09 -43.09 13.65
CA ILE A 62 6.99 -42.00 14.07
C ILE A 62 6.44 -40.70 13.49
N CYS A 63 6.22 -39.70 14.34
CA CYS A 63 5.76 -38.38 13.93
C CYS A 63 6.82 -37.33 14.23
N VAL A 64 7.18 -36.52 13.22
CA VAL A 64 7.99 -35.31 13.41
C VAL A 64 7.07 -34.10 13.37
N ILE A 65 7.04 -33.33 14.45
CA ILE A 65 6.20 -32.13 14.59
C ILE A 65 7.07 -30.88 14.39
N SER A 66 6.63 -29.99 13.51
CA SER A 66 7.34 -28.77 13.13
C SER A 66 6.39 -27.56 13.17
N LYS A 67 6.91 -26.40 13.56
CA LYS A 67 6.16 -25.13 13.48
C LYS A 67 5.93 -24.67 12.04
N HIS A 68 6.65 -25.24 11.07
CA HIS A 68 6.57 -24.88 9.66
C HIS A 68 6.23 -26.10 8.80
N PRO A 69 5.47 -25.92 7.70
CA PRO A 69 4.94 -27.00 6.86
C PRO A 69 6.00 -27.62 5.93
N TYR A 70 7.10 -28.13 6.48
CA TYR A 70 8.17 -28.84 5.75
C TYR A 70 7.78 -30.27 5.39
N PHE A 71 6.65 -30.45 4.69
CA PHE A 71 6.06 -31.76 4.43
C PHE A 71 7.00 -32.67 3.62
N THR A 72 7.53 -32.17 2.50
CA THR A 72 8.39 -32.95 1.61
C THR A 72 9.76 -33.21 2.23
N ALA A 73 10.37 -32.19 2.83
CA ALA A 73 11.67 -32.31 3.48
C ALA A 73 11.64 -33.28 4.68
N LEU A 74 10.62 -33.20 5.54
CA LEU A 74 10.51 -34.11 6.68
C LEU A 74 10.08 -35.53 6.27
N LYS A 75 9.32 -35.68 5.19
CA LYS A 75 9.06 -36.99 4.57
C LYS A 75 10.36 -37.63 4.07
N ASP A 76 11.22 -36.86 3.40
CA ASP A 76 12.55 -37.31 2.98
C ASP A 76 13.41 -37.71 4.21
N CYS A 77 13.40 -36.91 5.29
CA CYS A 77 14.09 -37.24 6.54
C CYS A 77 13.63 -38.59 7.12
N LEU A 78 12.31 -38.78 7.25
CA LEU A 78 11.72 -40.00 7.78
C LEU A 78 11.95 -41.21 6.85
N SER A 79 12.02 -41.00 5.54
CA SER A 79 12.37 -42.04 4.58
C SER A 79 13.80 -42.56 4.80
N CYS A 80 14.75 -41.69 5.14
CA CYS A 80 16.10 -42.12 5.51
C CYS A 80 16.12 -42.90 6.83
N LEU A 81 15.33 -42.46 7.82
CA LEU A 81 15.17 -43.20 9.08
C LEU A 81 14.54 -44.57 8.84
N LEU A 82 13.55 -44.67 7.95
CA LEU A 82 12.88 -45.93 7.62
C LEU A 82 13.87 -47.00 7.15
N ILE A 83 14.81 -46.61 6.28
CA ILE A 83 15.86 -47.51 5.77
C ILE A 83 16.68 -48.07 6.92
N GLN A 84 17.12 -47.21 7.85
CA GLN A 84 17.89 -47.61 9.02
C GLN A 84 17.08 -48.53 9.92
N LEU A 85 15.80 -48.19 10.18
CA LEU A 85 14.91 -48.97 11.03
C LEU A 85 14.58 -50.34 10.46
N ARG A 86 14.42 -50.49 9.13
CA ARG A 86 14.19 -51.79 8.48
C ARG A 86 15.34 -52.77 8.74
N THR A 87 16.58 -52.27 8.82
CA THR A 87 17.77 -53.09 9.09
C THR A 87 18.11 -53.25 10.58
N CYS A 88 17.39 -52.56 11.47
CA CYS A 88 17.71 -52.42 12.89
C CYS A 88 17.00 -53.46 13.77
N ARG A 89 17.69 -53.98 14.79
CA ARG A 89 17.06 -54.81 15.85
C ARG A 89 16.11 -53.96 16.70
N LEU A 90 15.12 -54.60 17.32
CA LEU A 90 14.14 -53.92 18.19
C LEU A 90 14.80 -53.20 19.38
N SER A 91 15.88 -53.76 19.93
CA SER A 91 16.64 -53.16 21.04
C SER A 91 17.29 -51.82 20.68
N ASP A 92 17.71 -51.64 19.42
CA ASP A 92 18.54 -50.50 19.02
C ASP A 92 17.69 -49.38 18.39
N MET A 93 16.38 -49.63 18.23
CA MET A 93 15.43 -48.71 17.63
C MET A 93 15.37 -47.36 18.36
N GLU A 94 15.29 -47.41 19.69
CA GLU A 94 15.22 -46.20 20.51
C GLU A 94 16.46 -45.32 20.33
N GLU A 95 17.64 -45.94 20.26
CA GLU A 95 18.91 -45.25 20.03
C GLU A 95 18.94 -44.60 18.63
N ARG A 96 18.51 -45.29 17.58
CA ARG A 96 18.44 -44.73 16.22
C ARG A 96 17.47 -43.55 16.12
N VAL A 97 16.32 -43.64 16.79
CA VAL A 97 15.34 -42.54 16.83
C VAL A 97 15.91 -41.35 17.61
N LYS A 98 16.60 -41.57 18.73
CA LYS A 98 17.30 -40.50 19.49
C LYS A 98 18.37 -39.83 18.65
N GLU A 99 19.18 -40.60 17.93
CA GLU A 99 20.22 -40.08 17.05
C GLU A 99 19.62 -39.24 15.90
N PHE A 100 18.55 -39.73 15.28
CA PHE A 100 17.82 -39.01 14.25
C PHE A 100 17.24 -37.69 14.76
N ALA A 101 16.57 -37.71 15.91
CA ALA A 101 16.00 -36.51 16.52
C ALA A 101 17.09 -35.48 16.83
N ALA A 102 18.21 -35.91 17.40
CA ALA A 102 19.35 -35.05 17.70
C ALA A 102 20.03 -34.48 16.44
N LYS A 103 20.06 -35.21 15.30
CA LYS A 103 20.53 -34.64 14.03
C LYS A 103 19.60 -33.53 13.53
N LEU A 104 18.29 -33.74 13.58
CA LEU A 104 17.32 -32.73 13.13
C LEU A 104 17.36 -31.44 13.97
N THR A 105 17.64 -31.52 15.27
CA THR A 105 17.75 -30.31 16.13
C THR A 105 18.97 -29.45 15.81
N LEU A 106 19.99 -29.99 15.14
CA LEU A 106 21.18 -29.24 14.69
C LEU A 106 20.94 -28.44 13.40
N VAL A 107 19.77 -28.59 12.76
CA VAL A 107 19.43 -27.90 11.52
C VAL A 107 18.70 -26.58 11.84
N PRO A 108 19.27 -25.42 11.52
CA PRO A 108 18.57 -24.15 11.68
C PRO A 108 17.46 -23.97 10.64
N ILE A 109 16.48 -23.12 10.95
CA ILE A 109 15.42 -22.74 10.01
C ILE A 109 15.96 -21.62 9.08
N PRO A 110 15.76 -21.71 7.75
CA PRO A 110 16.18 -20.66 6.83
C PRO A 110 15.46 -19.31 7.12
N PRO A 111 16.18 -18.17 7.08
CA PRO A 111 15.57 -16.84 7.19
C PRO A 111 14.79 -16.48 5.92
N PRO A 112 13.72 -15.67 6.00
CA PRO A 112 12.93 -15.26 4.84
C PRO A 112 13.76 -14.67 3.68
N GLY A 113 13.46 -15.11 2.46
CA GLY A 113 13.98 -14.65 1.18
C GLY A 113 14.65 -15.76 0.37
N GLN A 114 15.70 -15.42 -0.38
CA GLN A 114 16.27 -16.29 -1.43
C GLN A 114 17.27 -17.36 -0.92
N LEU A 115 17.44 -17.53 0.39
CA LEU A 115 18.43 -18.45 0.95
C LEU A 115 17.78 -19.73 1.46
N HIS A 116 17.95 -20.83 0.72
CA HIS A 116 17.55 -22.17 1.16
C HIS A 116 18.70 -22.85 1.90
N LEU A 117 18.37 -23.82 2.76
CA LEU A 117 19.36 -24.64 3.46
C LEU A 117 19.36 -26.06 2.92
N MET A 118 20.52 -26.71 2.95
CA MET A 118 20.68 -28.08 2.48
C MET A 118 21.53 -28.89 3.46
N PHE A 119 21.09 -30.11 3.79
CA PHE A 119 21.85 -31.05 4.62
C PHE A 119 21.66 -32.48 4.15
N THR A 120 22.48 -33.39 4.67
CA THR A 120 22.49 -34.80 4.26
C THR A 120 22.08 -35.70 5.41
N ILE A 121 21.01 -36.46 5.24
CA ILE A 121 20.72 -37.65 6.05
C ILE A 121 20.80 -38.82 5.09
N ARG A 122 21.87 -39.61 5.19
CA ARG A 122 22.14 -40.66 4.20
C ARG A 122 20.95 -41.62 4.07
N PRO A 123 20.54 -41.97 2.83
CA PRO A 123 21.22 -41.66 1.56
C PRO A 123 20.79 -40.35 0.87
N LEU A 124 19.87 -39.56 1.44
CA LEU A 124 19.29 -38.40 0.76
C LEU A 124 19.94 -37.07 1.14
N THR A 125 20.01 -36.17 0.15
CA THR A 125 20.25 -34.74 0.36
C THR A 125 18.93 -33.99 0.38
N ILE A 126 18.70 -33.29 1.48
CA ILE A 126 17.43 -32.65 1.85
C ILE A 126 17.61 -31.14 1.76
N ILE A 127 16.64 -30.46 1.17
CA ILE A 127 16.63 -29.00 1.01
C ILE A 127 15.46 -28.46 1.82
N LEU A 128 15.73 -27.46 2.68
CA LEU A 128 14.72 -26.69 3.38
C LEU A 128 14.48 -25.39 2.61
N PRO A 129 13.30 -25.23 1.99
CA PRO A 129 12.95 -23.98 1.33
C PRO A 129 12.78 -22.85 2.35
N SER A 130 13.10 -21.63 1.93
CA SER A 130 12.81 -20.43 2.71
C SER A 130 11.46 -19.84 2.32
N ARG A 131 10.90 -19.01 3.20
CA ARG A 131 9.74 -18.16 2.93
C ARG A 131 10.12 -17.05 1.97
N GLU A 132 9.20 -16.54 1.16
CA GLU A 132 9.49 -15.39 0.29
C GLU A 132 9.70 -14.10 1.11
N ASP A 133 8.82 -13.84 2.06
CA ASP A 133 8.87 -12.72 2.99
C ASP A 133 8.46 -13.16 4.42
N LYS A 134 8.38 -12.21 5.36
CA LYS A 134 8.08 -12.50 6.77
C LYS A 134 6.67 -13.09 6.96
N ASP A 135 5.71 -12.63 6.16
CA ASP A 135 4.28 -12.90 6.31
C ASP A 135 3.83 -14.08 5.43
N HIS A 136 4.63 -14.46 4.43
CA HIS A 136 4.34 -15.60 3.57
C HIS A 136 4.63 -16.94 4.25
N PRO A 137 3.74 -17.95 4.10
CA PRO A 137 4.02 -19.31 4.57
C PRO A 137 5.18 -19.97 3.81
N VAL A 138 5.79 -20.99 4.42
CA VAL A 138 6.74 -21.86 3.72
C VAL A 138 5.95 -22.76 2.76
N ILE A 139 6.46 -22.95 1.55
CA ILE A 139 5.86 -23.85 0.57
C ILE A 139 6.82 -25.00 0.31
N ASP A 140 6.49 -26.16 0.89
CA ASP A 140 7.22 -27.43 0.74
C ASP A 140 6.29 -28.58 0.34
N LEU A 141 5.41 -28.30 -0.62
CA LEU A 141 4.42 -29.22 -1.17
C LEU A 141 4.12 -28.95 -2.65
N ASP A 142 3.46 -29.89 -3.30
CA ASP A 142 3.10 -29.85 -4.72
C ASP A 142 1.77 -29.08 -4.93
N LEU A 143 1.84 -27.81 -5.38
CA LEU A 143 0.64 -26.99 -5.59
C LEU A 143 -0.19 -27.40 -6.81
N HIS A 144 0.31 -28.31 -7.64
CA HIS A 144 -0.42 -28.83 -8.78
C HIS A 144 -1.39 -29.96 -8.42
N LEU A 145 -1.36 -30.49 -7.19
CA LEU A 145 -2.24 -31.57 -6.74
C LEU A 145 -3.75 -31.26 -6.92
N PRO A 146 -4.28 -30.07 -6.55
CA PRO A 146 -5.66 -29.72 -6.84
C PRO A 146 -6.04 -29.79 -8.33
N PHE A 147 -5.12 -29.44 -9.22
CA PHE A 147 -5.35 -29.48 -10.67
C PHE A 147 -5.33 -30.89 -11.25
N LEU A 148 -4.73 -31.86 -10.54
CA LEU A 148 -4.81 -33.28 -10.90
C LEU A 148 -6.13 -33.92 -10.46
N CYS A 149 -6.75 -33.41 -9.39
CA CYS A 149 -7.98 -33.95 -8.82
C CYS A 149 -9.26 -33.26 -9.32
N PHE A 150 -9.19 -31.97 -9.68
CA PHE A 150 -10.36 -31.16 -10.03
C PHE A 150 -10.19 -30.46 -11.38
N ARG A 151 -11.30 -30.29 -12.10
CA ARG A 151 -11.37 -29.36 -13.22
C ARG A 151 -11.29 -27.91 -12.72
N PRO A 152 -10.80 -26.95 -13.52
CA PRO A 152 -10.71 -25.55 -13.09
C PRO A 152 -12.02 -24.96 -12.57
N GLN A 153 -13.16 -25.35 -13.16
CA GLN A 153 -14.49 -24.90 -12.72
C GLN A 153 -14.85 -25.43 -11.32
N GLN A 154 -14.55 -26.70 -11.06
CA GLN A 154 -14.77 -27.32 -9.74
C GLN A 154 -13.86 -26.67 -8.69
N LEU A 155 -12.60 -26.41 -9.04
CA LEU A 155 -11.67 -25.71 -8.17
C LEU A 155 -12.15 -24.30 -7.82
N LEU A 156 -12.71 -23.55 -8.79
CA LEU A 156 -13.33 -22.25 -8.54
C LEU A 156 -14.52 -22.36 -7.57
N GLN A 157 -15.34 -23.41 -7.67
CA GLN A 157 -16.42 -23.67 -6.72
C GLN A 157 -15.88 -23.93 -5.31
N VAL A 158 -14.84 -24.77 -5.17
CA VAL A 158 -14.17 -25.01 -3.87
C VAL A 158 -13.64 -23.70 -3.28
N LEU A 159 -12.94 -22.90 -4.09
CA LEU A 159 -12.42 -21.60 -3.64
C LEU A 159 -13.56 -20.63 -3.27
N SER A 160 -14.69 -20.68 -3.99
CA SER A 160 -15.89 -19.91 -3.64
C SER A 160 -16.44 -20.28 -2.26
N CYS A 161 -16.52 -21.58 -1.96
CA CYS A 161 -16.94 -22.08 -0.64
C CYS A 161 -16.03 -21.58 0.48
N LEU A 162 -14.72 -21.57 0.25
CA LEU A 162 -13.75 -21.08 1.24
C LEU A 162 -13.82 -19.55 1.40
N LEU A 163 -13.93 -18.79 0.31
CA LEU A 163 -14.08 -17.33 0.36
C LEU A 163 -15.36 -16.89 1.08
N GLN A 164 -16.41 -17.71 1.01
CA GLN A 164 -17.69 -17.49 1.70
C GLN A 164 -17.72 -18.14 3.10
N GLU A 165 -16.60 -18.64 3.62
CA GLU A 165 -16.48 -19.29 4.94
C GLU A 165 -17.57 -20.33 5.20
N GLN A 166 -17.70 -21.30 4.30
CA GLN A 166 -18.67 -22.40 4.46
C GLN A 166 -18.10 -23.55 5.32
N ARG A 167 -18.97 -24.48 5.74
CA ARG A 167 -18.61 -25.72 6.47
C ARG A 167 -18.18 -26.80 5.48
N VAL A 168 -16.87 -26.90 5.25
CA VAL A 168 -16.30 -27.75 4.20
C VAL A 168 -15.67 -29.02 4.79
N VAL A 169 -16.06 -30.18 4.26
CA VAL A 169 -15.48 -31.50 4.58
C VAL A 169 -14.84 -32.11 3.33
N LEU A 170 -13.53 -32.33 3.38
CA LEU A 170 -12.78 -33.03 2.35
C LEU A 170 -12.79 -34.55 2.61
N PHE A 171 -12.96 -35.35 1.57
CA PHE A 171 -12.92 -36.81 1.63
C PHE A 171 -11.87 -37.40 0.69
N SER A 172 -11.21 -38.45 1.16
CA SER A 172 -10.23 -39.24 0.39
C SER A 172 -10.06 -40.60 1.05
N ALA A 173 -9.81 -41.65 0.25
CA ALA A 173 -9.35 -42.94 0.74
C ALA A 173 -7.87 -42.92 1.17
N ASP A 174 -7.12 -41.90 0.73
CA ASP A 174 -5.74 -41.65 1.11
C ASP A 174 -5.63 -40.45 2.07
N TRP A 175 -5.26 -40.71 3.31
CA TRP A 175 -5.09 -39.68 4.36
C TRP A 175 -4.03 -38.63 4.00
N ALA A 176 -3.00 -39.00 3.22
CA ALA A 176 -1.96 -38.06 2.82
C ALA A 176 -2.52 -36.94 1.92
N ARG A 177 -3.47 -37.29 1.04
CA ARG A 177 -4.10 -36.33 0.12
C ARG A 177 -4.91 -35.27 0.83
N LEU A 178 -5.57 -35.62 1.94
CA LEU A 178 -6.44 -34.68 2.67
C LEU A 178 -5.67 -33.41 3.09
N THR A 179 -4.55 -33.59 3.79
CA THR A 179 -3.73 -32.46 4.27
C THR A 179 -3.04 -31.72 3.14
N LEU A 180 -2.47 -32.42 2.16
CA LEU A 180 -1.81 -31.76 1.03
C LEU A 180 -2.80 -30.93 0.19
N MET A 181 -4.02 -31.45 -0.01
CA MET A 181 -5.09 -30.74 -0.72
C MET A 181 -5.54 -29.51 0.06
N ALA A 182 -5.82 -29.67 1.35
CA ALA A 182 -6.30 -28.58 2.19
C ALA A 182 -5.27 -27.43 2.28
N GLU A 183 -3.99 -27.74 2.49
CA GLU A 183 -2.92 -26.75 2.49
C GLU A 183 -2.76 -26.05 1.13
N SER A 184 -2.85 -26.80 0.02
CA SER A 184 -2.79 -26.21 -1.33
C SER A 184 -3.93 -25.22 -1.58
N LEU A 185 -5.15 -25.56 -1.19
CA LEU A 185 -6.32 -24.69 -1.33
C LEU A 185 -6.18 -23.41 -0.50
N LEU A 186 -5.68 -23.51 0.74
CA LEU A 186 -5.40 -22.32 1.57
C LEU A 186 -4.29 -21.45 0.99
N LEU A 187 -3.28 -22.04 0.34
CA LEU A 187 -2.23 -21.30 -0.35
C LEU A 187 -2.74 -20.56 -1.59
N PHE A 188 -3.80 -21.04 -2.25
CA PHE A 188 -4.44 -20.33 -3.38
C PHE A 188 -5.21 -19.08 -2.94
N LEU A 189 -5.60 -18.99 -1.67
CA LEU A 189 -6.30 -17.83 -1.14
C LEU A 189 -5.36 -16.68 -0.73
N GLN A 190 -4.04 -16.91 -0.70
CA GLN A 190 -3.07 -15.89 -0.27
C GLN A 190 -3.21 -14.57 -1.05
N PRO A 191 -3.13 -13.40 -0.39
CA PRO A 191 -2.73 -13.19 1.01
C PRO A 191 -3.88 -13.29 2.03
N LEU A 192 -5.06 -13.79 1.64
CA LEU A 192 -6.17 -13.97 2.56
C LEU A 192 -5.87 -15.11 3.55
N LEU A 193 -6.22 -14.91 4.83
CA LEU A 193 -5.92 -15.85 5.91
C LEU A 193 -7.19 -16.50 6.45
N TRP A 194 -7.22 -17.83 6.47
CA TRP A 194 -8.28 -18.62 7.09
C TRP A 194 -8.17 -18.58 8.61
N GLN A 195 -9.21 -18.10 9.29
CA GLN A 195 -9.24 -17.90 10.75
C GLN A 195 -10.12 -18.90 11.51
N HIS A 196 -10.85 -19.75 10.79
CA HIS A 196 -11.78 -20.72 11.36
C HIS A 196 -11.11 -22.05 11.69
N PRO A 197 -11.79 -22.96 12.45
CA PRO A 197 -11.29 -24.30 12.71
C PRO A 197 -10.79 -25.00 11.44
N TYR A 198 -9.58 -25.53 11.53
CA TYR A 198 -8.87 -26.19 10.45
C TYR A 198 -8.28 -27.50 10.95
N VAL A 199 -8.85 -28.61 10.49
CA VAL A 199 -8.47 -29.98 10.90
C VAL A 199 -8.42 -30.88 9.66
N PRO A 200 -7.32 -30.86 8.90
CA PRO A 200 -7.26 -31.57 7.61
C PRO A 200 -7.41 -33.09 7.73
N VAL A 201 -7.18 -33.66 8.90
CA VAL A 201 -7.42 -35.09 9.19
C VAL A 201 -8.16 -35.20 10.52
N LEU A 202 -9.45 -35.52 10.46
CA LEU A 202 -10.33 -35.72 11.60
C LEU A 202 -10.40 -37.22 11.95
N ALA A 203 -10.12 -37.54 13.21
CA ALA A 203 -10.19 -38.91 13.70
C ALA A 203 -11.65 -39.36 13.88
N LYS A 204 -11.91 -40.67 13.76
CA LYS A 204 -13.26 -41.25 13.92
C LYS A 204 -13.94 -40.84 15.23
N GLY A 205 -13.20 -40.80 16.35
CA GLY A 205 -13.75 -40.42 17.66
C GLY A 205 -14.00 -38.91 17.81
N MET A 206 -13.75 -38.12 16.77
CA MET A 206 -13.92 -36.67 16.74
C MET A 206 -14.90 -36.23 15.64
N LEU A 207 -15.70 -37.14 15.07
CA LEU A 207 -16.68 -36.79 14.05
C LEU A 207 -17.73 -35.80 14.58
N ASP A 208 -18.04 -35.84 15.88
CA ASP A 208 -18.94 -34.90 16.56
C ASP A 208 -18.53 -33.42 16.38
N PHE A 209 -17.24 -33.13 16.10
CA PHE A 209 -16.79 -31.76 15.82
C PHE A 209 -17.38 -31.17 14.53
N LEU A 210 -17.90 -32.01 13.63
CA LEU A 210 -18.59 -31.57 12.42
C LEU A 210 -19.91 -30.86 12.72
N MET A 211 -20.48 -31.06 13.92
CA MET A 211 -21.67 -30.36 14.42
C MET A 211 -21.41 -28.90 14.79
N ALA A 212 -20.16 -28.43 14.68
CA ALA A 212 -19.83 -27.03 14.96
C ALA A 212 -20.66 -26.08 14.06
N PRO A 213 -21.35 -25.07 14.64
CA PRO A 213 -22.23 -24.17 13.89
C PRO A 213 -21.45 -23.11 13.10
N THR A 214 -20.14 -22.98 13.33
CA THR A 214 -19.26 -22.04 12.64
C THR A 214 -18.68 -22.66 11.38
N ALA A 215 -18.18 -21.82 10.47
CA ALA A 215 -17.36 -22.24 9.35
C ALA A 215 -16.19 -23.13 9.81
N PHE A 216 -15.78 -24.08 8.97
CA PHE A 216 -14.60 -24.90 9.21
C PHE A 216 -14.10 -25.54 7.91
N LEU A 217 -12.83 -25.96 7.93
CA LEU A 217 -12.27 -26.83 6.90
C LEU A 217 -11.73 -28.08 7.59
N MET A 218 -12.42 -29.21 7.39
CA MET A 218 -12.04 -30.49 7.97
C MET A 218 -11.86 -31.56 6.90
N GLY A 219 -11.10 -32.61 7.19
CA GLY A 219 -10.95 -33.76 6.28
C GLY A 219 -11.25 -35.08 6.95
N CYS A 220 -11.97 -35.96 6.28
CA CYS A 220 -12.37 -37.28 6.76
C CYS A 220 -11.96 -38.36 5.76
N HIS A 221 -11.68 -39.56 6.26
CA HIS A 221 -11.50 -40.70 5.36
C HIS A 221 -12.82 -41.08 4.69
N LEU A 222 -12.75 -41.51 3.43
CA LEU A 222 -13.93 -41.81 2.61
C LEU A 222 -14.87 -42.84 3.23
N SER A 223 -14.37 -43.75 4.07
CA SER A 223 -15.19 -44.71 4.82
C SER A 223 -16.21 -44.06 5.77
N HIS A 224 -16.03 -42.80 6.13
CA HIS A 224 -16.93 -42.05 7.01
C HIS A 224 -17.93 -41.19 6.22
N PHE A 225 -17.92 -41.25 4.88
CA PHE A 225 -18.79 -40.41 4.07
C PHE A 225 -20.27 -40.57 4.42
N ALA A 226 -20.75 -41.80 4.57
CA ALA A 226 -22.14 -42.08 4.93
C ALA A 226 -22.49 -41.51 6.32
N ASP A 227 -21.64 -41.78 7.33
CA ASP A 227 -21.79 -41.26 8.70
C ASP A 227 -21.88 -39.72 8.68
N VAL A 228 -20.95 -39.05 7.99
CA VAL A 228 -20.88 -37.58 7.92
C VAL A 228 -22.04 -36.97 7.13
N SER A 229 -22.44 -37.59 6.01
CA SER A 229 -23.53 -37.07 5.18
C SER A 229 -24.88 -37.06 5.92
N ALA A 230 -25.07 -37.97 6.88
CA ALA A 230 -26.29 -38.07 7.69
C ALA A 230 -26.26 -37.19 8.95
N GLU A 231 -25.10 -36.63 9.32
CA GLU A 231 -24.90 -36.01 10.63
C GLU A 231 -25.48 -34.58 10.72
N THR A 232 -25.38 -33.77 9.65
CA THR A 232 -25.91 -32.39 9.68
C THR A 232 -26.27 -31.87 8.29
N ASP A 233 -27.33 -31.04 8.25
CA ASP A 233 -27.69 -30.24 7.09
C ASP A 233 -26.64 -29.14 6.83
N ASP A 234 -26.50 -28.72 5.56
CA ASP A 234 -25.63 -27.64 5.09
C ASP A 234 -24.10 -27.90 5.12
N LEU A 235 -23.66 -29.16 5.16
CA LEU A 235 -22.25 -29.49 4.94
C LEU A 235 -21.91 -29.51 3.45
N ILE A 236 -20.77 -28.93 3.09
CA ILE A 236 -20.19 -29.04 1.74
C ILE A 236 -19.23 -30.22 1.73
N LEU A 237 -19.60 -31.27 1.00
CA LEU A 237 -18.88 -32.52 0.92
C LEU A 237 -18.07 -32.55 -0.38
N ILE A 238 -16.74 -32.61 -0.25
CA ILE A 238 -15.84 -32.59 -1.40
C ILE A 238 -15.07 -33.91 -1.41
N ASN A 239 -15.31 -34.74 -2.42
CA ASN A 239 -14.55 -35.96 -2.63
C ASN A 239 -13.36 -35.69 -3.57
N ILE A 240 -12.15 -35.80 -3.03
CA ILE A 240 -10.91 -35.53 -3.75
C ILE A 240 -10.60 -36.63 -4.77
N ASP A 241 -10.99 -37.88 -4.50
CA ASP A 241 -10.58 -39.02 -5.32
C ASP A 241 -11.28 -39.07 -6.68
N ASN A 242 -12.52 -38.59 -6.77
CA ASN A 242 -13.30 -38.49 -7.99
C ASN A 242 -13.56 -37.04 -8.44
N GLY A 243 -13.13 -36.05 -7.66
CA GLY A 243 -13.30 -34.63 -7.94
C GLY A 243 -14.75 -34.14 -7.84
N SER A 244 -15.63 -34.79 -7.07
CA SER A 244 -17.04 -34.40 -6.95
C SER A 244 -17.30 -33.47 -5.77
N LEU A 245 -18.23 -32.53 -5.95
CA LEU A 245 -18.74 -31.64 -4.91
C LEU A 245 -20.24 -31.87 -4.75
N SER A 246 -20.71 -32.08 -3.52
CA SER A 246 -22.13 -32.20 -3.18
C SER A 246 -22.42 -31.47 -1.86
N THR A 247 -23.69 -31.25 -1.54
CA THR A 247 -24.11 -30.86 -0.20
C THR A 247 -24.73 -32.05 0.52
N SER A 248 -24.87 -32.00 1.85
CA SER A 248 -25.55 -33.07 2.60
C SER A 248 -27.03 -33.23 2.20
N THR A 249 -27.65 -32.20 1.62
CA THR A 249 -29.07 -32.16 1.24
C THR A 249 -29.36 -32.23 -0.26
N PHE A 250 -28.42 -31.85 -1.13
CA PHE A 250 -28.61 -31.80 -2.59
C PHE A 250 -27.36 -32.28 -3.36
N ASP A 251 -27.59 -32.83 -4.56
CA ASP A 251 -26.52 -33.25 -5.47
C ASP A 251 -25.73 -32.07 -6.06
N THR A 252 -26.23 -30.83 -5.92
CA THR A 252 -25.61 -29.61 -6.45
C THR A 252 -25.40 -28.55 -5.38
N VAL A 253 -24.21 -27.95 -5.36
CA VAL A 253 -23.86 -26.86 -4.45
C VAL A 253 -24.53 -25.56 -4.90
N ASN A 254 -25.58 -25.15 -4.18
CA ASN A 254 -26.31 -23.90 -4.41
C ASN A 254 -25.62 -22.71 -3.70
N LEU A 255 -24.44 -22.32 -4.19
CA LEU A 255 -23.73 -21.14 -3.70
C LEU A 255 -23.50 -20.13 -4.81
N PRO A 256 -23.46 -18.83 -4.50
CA PRO A 256 -23.04 -17.82 -5.45
C PRO A 256 -21.64 -18.12 -6.00
N ASP A 257 -21.50 -18.05 -7.32
CA ASP A 257 -20.23 -18.28 -8.01
C ASP A 257 -19.30 -17.07 -7.89
N ILE A 258 -17.99 -17.34 -8.06
CA ILE A 258 -16.98 -16.29 -8.22
C ILE A 258 -17.34 -15.42 -9.44
N PRO A 259 -17.10 -14.09 -9.38
CA PRO A 259 -17.36 -13.19 -10.49
C PRO A 259 -16.86 -13.73 -11.86
N PRO A 260 -17.70 -13.73 -12.90
CA PRO A 260 -17.45 -14.47 -14.15
C PRO A 260 -16.18 -14.01 -14.87
N VAL A 261 -15.84 -12.72 -14.80
CA VAL A 261 -14.62 -12.18 -15.42
C VAL A 261 -13.36 -12.76 -14.75
N ALA A 262 -13.35 -12.82 -13.41
CA ALA A 262 -12.24 -13.38 -12.65
C ALA A 262 -12.12 -14.89 -12.87
N ALA A 263 -13.25 -15.60 -12.86
CA ALA A 263 -13.36 -17.04 -13.13
C ALA A 263 -12.86 -17.41 -14.54
N HIS A 264 -13.25 -16.64 -15.56
CA HIS A 264 -12.80 -16.85 -16.93
C HIS A 264 -11.29 -16.62 -17.07
N CYS A 265 -10.76 -15.53 -16.49
CA CYS A 265 -9.33 -15.26 -16.50
C CYS A 265 -8.52 -16.41 -15.89
N PHE A 266 -8.91 -16.87 -14.69
CA PHE A 266 -8.30 -18.01 -14.03
C PHE A 266 -8.31 -19.26 -14.91
N THR A 267 -9.48 -19.61 -15.47
CA THR A 267 -9.63 -20.78 -16.33
C THR A 267 -8.74 -20.73 -17.57
N GLN A 268 -8.58 -19.56 -18.20
CA GLN A 268 -7.69 -19.41 -19.36
C GLN A 268 -6.22 -19.53 -18.97
N ARG A 269 -5.80 -18.94 -17.85
CA ARG A 269 -4.43 -19.06 -17.35
C ARG A 269 -4.08 -20.51 -16.99
N CYS A 270 -5.01 -21.24 -16.37
CA CYS A 270 -4.80 -22.64 -16.00
C CYS A 270 -4.50 -23.55 -17.21
N LYS A 271 -5.06 -23.25 -18.40
CA LYS A 271 -4.79 -24.03 -19.62
C LYS A 271 -3.32 -23.97 -20.07
N LEU A 272 -2.57 -22.96 -19.61
CA LEU A 272 -1.16 -22.78 -19.95
C LEU A 272 -0.22 -23.52 -18.99
N LEU A 273 -0.74 -24.11 -17.91
CA LEU A 273 0.08 -24.80 -16.91
C LEU A 273 0.61 -26.13 -17.44
N ARG A 274 1.92 -26.35 -17.30
CA ARG A 274 2.59 -27.62 -17.63
C ARG A 274 2.61 -28.54 -16.41
N ILE A 275 1.47 -29.16 -16.12
CA ILE A 275 1.31 -30.00 -14.91
C ILE A 275 1.92 -31.40 -15.01
N HIS A 276 2.26 -31.86 -16.21
CA HIS A 276 2.82 -33.20 -16.45
C HIS A 276 4.33 -33.16 -16.64
N LEU A 277 5.09 -33.58 -15.62
CA LEU A 277 6.55 -33.61 -15.64
C LEU A 277 7.10 -34.44 -16.81
N ASP A 278 6.53 -35.62 -17.06
CA ASP A 278 7.03 -36.53 -18.10
C ASP A 278 6.90 -35.94 -19.51
N LEU A 279 5.86 -35.14 -19.75
CA LEU A 279 5.69 -34.42 -21.03
C LEU A 279 6.74 -33.30 -21.20
N ASP A 280 7.10 -32.60 -20.13
CA ASP A 280 8.14 -31.56 -20.18
C ASP A 280 9.55 -32.18 -20.36
N GLN A 281 9.75 -33.38 -19.82
CA GLN A 281 11.01 -34.12 -19.91
C GLN A 281 11.17 -34.99 -21.17
N CYS A 282 10.13 -35.20 -21.98
CA CYS A 282 10.17 -36.15 -23.10
C CYS A 282 11.25 -35.87 -24.17
N HIS A 283 11.71 -34.62 -24.26
CA HIS A 283 12.77 -34.19 -25.18
C HIS A 283 14.19 -34.30 -24.61
N HIS A 284 14.34 -34.69 -23.34
CA HIS A 284 15.63 -34.79 -22.65
C HIS A 284 16.14 -36.24 -22.63
N ALA A 285 17.46 -36.41 -22.62
CA ALA A 285 18.08 -37.72 -22.42
C ALA A 285 17.81 -38.25 -21.01
N SER A 286 17.78 -39.57 -20.85
CA SER A 286 17.64 -40.20 -19.52
C SER A 286 18.83 -39.86 -18.63
N CYS A 287 18.56 -39.38 -17.42
CA CYS A 287 19.57 -39.04 -16.44
C CYS A 287 20.17 -40.31 -15.79
N THR A 288 21.49 -40.36 -15.63
CA THR A 288 22.21 -41.47 -14.96
C THR A 288 22.43 -41.25 -13.47
N ASP A 289 22.26 -40.02 -12.97
CA ASP A 289 22.42 -39.65 -11.56
C ASP A 289 21.05 -39.36 -10.90
N ILE A 290 20.68 -40.18 -9.93
CA ILE A 290 19.43 -40.02 -9.16
C ILE A 290 19.37 -38.65 -8.47
N SER A 291 20.50 -38.11 -8.05
CA SER A 291 20.59 -36.80 -7.38
C SER A 291 20.24 -35.66 -8.34
N GLU A 292 20.76 -35.73 -9.56
CA GLU A 292 20.46 -34.79 -10.64
C GLU A 292 18.99 -34.89 -11.05
N GLN A 293 18.44 -36.09 -11.21
CA GLN A 293 17.02 -36.30 -11.50
C GLN A 293 16.11 -35.68 -10.41
N ARG A 294 16.45 -35.84 -9.12
CA ARG A 294 15.73 -35.20 -8.02
C ARG A 294 15.86 -33.68 -8.05
N ALA A 295 17.03 -33.14 -8.38
CA ALA A 295 17.24 -31.70 -8.51
C ALA A 295 16.43 -31.09 -9.67
N GLN A 296 16.35 -31.79 -10.80
CA GLN A 296 15.53 -31.40 -11.95
C GLN A 296 14.05 -31.38 -11.58
N ARG A 297 13.53 -32.44 -10.93
CA ARG A 297 12.15 -32.49 -10.45
C ARG A 297 11.81 -31.34 -9.49
N ARG A 298 12.70 -31.03 -8.54
CA ARG A 298 12.51 -29.90 -7.61
C ARG A 298 12.49 -28.55 -8.33
N THR A 299 13.32 -28.38 -9.36
CA THR A 299 13.35 -27.16 -10.17
C THR A 299 12.06 -26.97 -10.96
N TRP A 300 11.59 -28.03 -11.61
CA TRP A 300 10.29 -28.06 -12.30
C TRP A 300 9.14 -27.74 -11.35
N GLN A 301 9.08 -28.45 -10.21
CA GLN A 301 8.05 -28.27 -9.19
C GLN A 301 8.00 -26.82 -8.70
N ARG A 302 9.17 -26.22 -8.45
CA ARG A 302 9.26 -24.82 -8.01
C ARG A 302 8.75 -23.85 -9.08
N SER A 303 9.14 -24.06 -10.34
CA SER A 303 8.64 -23.23 -11.46
C SER A 303 7.11 -23.30 -11.54
N LEU A 304 6.56 -24.52 -11.50
CA LEU A 304 5.12 -24.75 -11.57
C LEU A 304 4.38 -24.16 -10.36
N ASN A 305 4.92 -24.32 -9.15
CA ASN A 305 4.36 -23.71 -7.94
C ASN A 305 4.31 -22.17 -8.06
N ASN A 306 5.38 -21.54 -8.57
CA ASN A 306 5.40 -20.09 -8.78
C ASN A 306 4.33 -19.63 -9.78
N ASP A 307 4.15 -20.38 -10.89
CA ASP A 307 3.13 -20.08 -11.90
C ASP A 307 1.72 -20.22 -11.30
N ILE A 308 1.47 -21.28 -10.54
CA ILE A 308 0.19 -21.52 -9.86
C ILE A 308 -0.10 -20.42 -8.84
N GLN A 309 0.88 -20.03 -8.02
CA GLN A 309 0.72 -18.94 -7.05
C GLN A 309 0.42 -17.62 -7.74
N ARG A 310 1.07 -17.32 -8.87
CA ARG A 310 0.80 -16.12 -9.67
C ARG A 310 -0.64 -16.11 -10.18
N ILE A 311 -1.11 -17.23 -10.72
CA ILE A 311 -2.47 -17.36 -11.25
C ILE A 311 -3.51 -17.25 -10.13
N ALA A 312 -3.27 -17.89 -8.99
CA ALA A 312 -4.15 -17.81 -7.83
C ALA A 312 -4.20 -16.39 -7.24
N LEU A 313 -3.05 -15.72 -7.13
CA LEU A 313 -2.99 -14.32 -6.71
C LEU A 313 -3.70 -13.39 -7.70
N GLU A 314 -3.56 -13.62 -9.02
CA GLU A 314 -4.28 -12.87 -10.06
C GLU A 314 -5.80 -13.04 -9.92
N LEU A 315 -6.28 -14.24 -9.56
CA LEU A 315 -7.69 -14.47 -9.23
C LEU A 315 -8.14 -13.61 -8.04
N ILE A 316 -7.42 -13.64 -6.93
CA ILE A 316 -7.76 -12.85 -5.73
C ILE A 316 -7.73 -11.34 -6.03
N VAL A 317 -6.73 -10.86 -6.76
CA VAL A 317 -6.65 -9.46 -7.22
C VAL A 317 -7.86 -9.11 -8.08
N ASN A 318 -8.23 -9.95 -9.05
CA ASN A 318 -9.38 -9.68 -9.90
C ASN A 318 -10.72 -9.66 -9.14
N ILE A 319 -10.85 -10.42 -8.05
CA ILE A 319 -12.05 -10.41 -7.19
C ILE A 319 -12.12 -9.14 -6.35
N PHE A 320 -11.00 -8.68 -5.76
CA PHE A 320 -11.00 -7.64 -4.72
C PHE A 320 -10.36 -6.29 -5.11
N ARG A 321 -9.84 -6.12 -6.33
CA ARG A 321 -9.14 -4.88 -6.74
C ARG A 321 -9.93 -3.59 -6.53
N ASP A 322 -11.25 -3.64 -6.64
CA ASP A 322 -12.08 -2.44 -6.51
C ASP A 322 -12.32 -2.04 -5.05
N VAL A 323 -12.03 -2.92 -4.08
CA VAL A 323 -12.22 -2.65 -2.65
C VAL A 323 -11.47 -1.39 -2.22
N SER A 324 -10.27 -1.15 -2.76
CA SER A 324 -9.44 0.01 -2.41
C SER A 324 -10.20 1.32 -2.59
N SER A 325 -11.02 1.44 -3.65
CA SER A 325 -11.78 2.66 -3.94
C SER A 325 -12.88 2.99 -2.91
N HIS A 326 -13.23 2.03 -2.06
CA HIS A 326 -14.28 2.14 -1.04
C HIS A 326 -13.73 2.17 0.40
N LEU A 327 -12.40 2.29 0.60
CA LEU A 327 -11.75 2.39 1.93
C LEU A 327 -11.43 3.82 2.39
N ASN A 328 -11.97 4.25 3.52
CA ASN A 328 -11.64 5.52 4.16
C ASN A 328 -10.49 5.26 5.15
N TYR A 329 -9.27 5.60 4.75
CA TYR A 329 -8.06 5.34 5.54
C TYR A 329 -8.02 6.13 6.84
N GLU A 330 -8.48 7.39 6.84
CA GLU A 330 -8.42 8.27 8.02
C GLU A 330 -9.30 7.72 9.15
N HIS A 331 -10.50 7.25 8.83
CA HIS A 331 -11.45 6.75 9.82
C HIS A 331 -11.47 5.22 9.93
N ARG A 332 -10.65 4.52 9.14
CA ARG A 332 -10.61 3.05 9.05
C ARG A 332 -11.97 2.42 8.73
N VAL A 333 -12.68 3.03 7.78
CA VAL A 333 -14.06 2.65 7.40
C VAL A 333 -14.11 2.03 6.00
N PHE A 334 -14.87 0.95 5.84
CA PHE A 334 -15.21 0.37 4.53
C PHE A 334 -16.69 0.60 4.18
N HIS A 335 -16.95 1.19 3.02
CA HIS A 335 -18.30 1.49 2.52
C HIS A 335 -18.89 0.29 1.75
N SER A 336 -19.37 -0.71 2.50
CA SER A 336 -19.89 -1.97 1.93
C SER A 336 -21.07 -1.78 0.98
N GLU A 337 -22.03 -0.90 1.32
CA GLU A 337 -23.21 -0.67 0.48
C GLU A 337 -22.86 -0.04 -0.88
N GLU A 338 -21.94 0.93 -0.89
CA GLU A 338 -21.47 1.55 -2.11
C GLU A 338 -20.72 0.57 -2.99
N PHE A 339 -19.87 -0.26 -2.37
CA PHE A 339 -19.18 -1.32 -3.07
C PHE A 339 -20.18 -2.28 -3.73
N LEU A 340 -21.21 -2.75 -3.01
CA LEU A 340 -22.24 -3.63 -3.56
C LEU A 340 -23.04 -2.99 -4.70
N LYS A 341 -23.39 -1.69 -4.60
CA LYS A 341 -24.11 -0.95 -5.64
C LYS A 341 -23.34 -0.86 -6.96
N THR A 342 -22.01 -0.96 -6.93
CA THR A 342 -21.17 -0.96 -8.15
C THR A 342 -21.08 -2.33 -8.85
N ARG A 343 -21.59 -3.40 -8.24
CA ARG A 343 -21.52 -4.77 -8.77
C ARG A 343 -22.77 -5.13 -9.56
N GLU A 344 -22.60 -6.02 -10.54
CA GLU A 344 -23.72 -6.59 -11.30
C GLU A 344 -24.65 -7.41 -10.38
N PRO A 345 -25.98 -7.45 -10.61
CA PRO A 345 -26.93 -8.13 -9.73
C PRO A 345 -26.58 -9.60 -9.44
N ALA A 346 -26.05 -10.32 -10.42
CA ALA A 346 -25.60 -11.71 -10.27
C ALA A 346 -24.38 -11.83 -9.32
N GLU A 347 -23.46 -10.87 -9.34
CA GLU A 347 -22.26 -10.85 -8.50
C GLU A 347 -22.56 -10.38 -7.07
N GLN A 348 -23.62 -9.58 -6.87
CA GLN A 348 -23.98 -9.05 -5.55
C GLN A 348 -24.27 -10.15 -4.53
N LEU A 349 -24.79 -11.31 -4.96
CA LEU A 349 -25.04 -12.44 -4.06
C LEU A 349 -23.74 -13.00 -3.46
N PHE A 350 -22.70 -13.12 -4.28
CA PHE A 350 -21.37 -13.55 -3.84
C PHE A 350 -20.78 -12.55 -2.86
N TYR A 351 -20.76 -11.26 -3.24
CA TYR A 351 -20.16 -10.24 -2.40
C TYR A 351 -20.91 -10.05 -1.08
N LYS A 352 -22.25 -10.10 -1.05
CA LYS A 352 -23.03 -10.01 0.21
C LYS A 352 -22.53 -11.00 1.26
N LYS A 353 -22.31 -12.26 0.86
CA LYS A 353 -21.75 -13.28 1.75
C LYS A 353 -20.30 -12.99 2.12
N VAL A 354 -19.44 -12.71 1.13
CA VAL A 354 -18.00 -12.48 1.37
C VAL A 354 -17.74 -11.27 2.29
N LEU A 355 -18.50 -10.18 2.17
CA LEU A 355 -18.31 -8.97 3.00
C LEU A 355 -18.62 -9.18 4.51
N GLU A 356 -19.29 -10.29 4.86
CA GLU A 356 -19.60 -10.68 6.23
C GLU A 356 -18.53 -11.59 6.84
N THR A 357 -17.60 -12.10 6.04
CA THR A 357 -16.60 -13.08 6.45
C THR A 357 -15.43 -12.50 7.24
N HIS A 358 -14.83 -13.31 8.11
CA HIS A 358 -13.62 -12.95 8.85
C HIS A 358 -12.40 -12.81 7.93
N ILE A 359 -12.28 -13.67 6.92
CA ILE A 359 -11.22 -13.64 5.91
C ILE A 359 -11.18 -12.30 5.18
N PHE A 360 -12.35 -11.77 4.79
CA PHE A 360 -12.45 -10.45 4.17
C PHE A 360 -12.16 -9.33 5.18
N HIS A 361 -12.61 -9.46 6.43
CA HIS A 361 -12.32 -8.46 7.46
C HIS A 361 -10.81 -8.36 7.76
N SER A 362 -10.10 -9.50 7.82
CA SER A 362 -8.63 -9.53 7.94
C SER A 362 -7.95 -8.89 6.74
N PHE A 363 -8.47 -9.13 5.54
CA PHE A 363 -7.98 -8.47 4.33
C PHE A 363 -8.18 -6.96 4.38
N LEU A 364 -9.37 -6.48 4.78
CA LEU A 364 -9.64 -5.06 4.97
C LEU A 364 -8.68 -4.41 5.95
N LYS A 365 -8.39 -5.07 7.06
CA LYS A 365 -7.42 -4.62 8.07
C LYS A 365 -6.04 -4.42 7.45
N ASP A 366 -5.54 -5.39 6.69
CA ASP A 366 -4.26 -5.30 5.98
C ASP A 366 -4.25 -4.17 4.94
N ARG A 367 -5.36 -3.97 4.21
CA ARG A 367 -5.51 -2.87 3.24
C ARG A 367 -5.53 -1.50 3.93
N LEU A 368 -6.28 -1.33 5.02
CA LEU A 368 -6.37 -0.09 5.79
C LEU A 368 -5.05 0.27 6.48
N ASN A 369 -4.26 -0.75 6.87
CA ASN A 369 -2.89 -0.58 7.36
C ASN A 369 -1.87 -0.28 6.23
N ARG A 370 -2.32 -0.15 4.98
CA ARG A 370 -1.48 0.10 3.79
C ARG A 370 -0.36 -0.94 3.64
N LYS A 371 -0.62 -2.19 3.98
CA LYS A 371 0.34 -3.28 3.90
C LYS A 371 0.77 -3.53 2.44
N MET A 372 2.07 -3.47 2.16
CA MET A 372 2.66 -3.69 0.83
C MET A 372 3.00 -5.16 0.58
N ASP A 373 1.98 -6.01 0.61
CA ASP A 373 2.07 -7.46 0.36
C ASP A 373 2.06 -7.80 -1.16
N SER A 374 2.02 -9.09 -1.47
CA SER A 374 1.98 -9.58 -2.86
C SER A 374 0.75 -9.11 -3.62
N PHE A 375 -0.41 -9.00 -2.96
CA PHE A 375 -1.63 -8.45 -3.54
C PHE A 375 -1.44 -6.99 -3.97
N ALA A 376 -0.98 -6.12 -3.05
CA ALA A 376 -0.77 -4.71 -3.35
C ALA A 376 0.22 -4.51 -4.51
N ARG A 377 1.32 -5.28 -4.50
CA ARG A 377 2.33 -5.27 -5.58
C ARG A 377 1.74 -5.69 -6.93
N MET A 378 0.98 -6.79 -6.97
CA MET A 378 0.36 -7.27 -8.20
C MET A 378 -0.70 -6.28 -8.70
N GLU A 379 -1.53 -5.76 -7.81
CA GLU A 379 -2.55 -4.77 -8.13
C GLU A 379 -1.93 -3.52 -8.78
N LEU A 380 -0.88 -2.95 -8.19
CA LEU A 380 -0.17 -1.80 -8.75
C LEU A 380 0.47 -2.10 -10.11
N SER A 381 1.06 -3.29 -10.27
CA SER A 381 1.72 -3.69 -11.52
C SER A 381 0.73 -3.91 -12.67
N THR A 382 -0.50 -4.34 -12.36
CA THR A 382 -1.55 -4.70 -13.35
C THR A 382 -2.53 -3.57 -13.65
N ARG A 383 -2.44 -2.43 -12.95
CA ARG A 383 -3.22 -1.21 -13.29
C ARG A 383 -2.63 -0.53 -14.54
N SER A 384 -3.50 -0.13 -15.47
CA SER A 384 -3.10 0.78 -16.57
C SER A 384 -2.65 2.13 -16.01
N GLU A 385 -1.78 2.88 -16.70
CA GLU A 385 -1.33 4.21 -16.25
C GLU A 385 -2.50 5.15 -15.93
N MET A 386 -3.58 5.07 -16.73
CA MET A 386 -4.80 5.85 -16.51
C MET A 386 -5.58 5.44 -15.23
N GLN A 387 -5.49 4.17 -14.81
CA GLN A 387 -6.05 3.69 -13.55
C GLN A 387 -5.12 3.91 -12.35
N LYS A 388 -3.80 4.00 -12.57
CA LYS A 388 -2.83 4.46 -11.56
C LYS A 388 -3.12 5.93 -11.21
N MET A 389 -3.30 6.78 -12.22
CA MET A 389 -3.75 8.17 -12.07
C MET A 389 -5.07 8.30 -11.28
N LYS A 390 -5.98 7.33 -11.41
CA LYS A 390 -7.27 7.29 -10.69
C LYS A 390 -7.15 6.85 -9.23
N ALA A 391 -6.19 5.97 -8.93
CA ALA A 391 -5.89 5.51 -7.56
C ALA A 391 -5.34 6.63 -6.70
N MET A 392 -4.54 7.50 -7.31
CA MET A 392 -3.74 8.52 -6.65
C MET A 392 -4.45 9.88 -6.51
N VAL A 393 -5.67 9.99 -7.02
CA VAL A 393 -6.54 11.17 -6.88
C VAL A 393 -7.74 10.76 -6.04
N GLU A 394 -7.51 10.43 -4.76
CA GLU A 394 -8.57 10.25 -3.75
C GLU A 394 -9.08 11.59 -3.19
N ALA A 395 -9.39 12.52 -4.10
CA ALA A 395 -10.46 13.50 -3.89
C ALA A 395 -11.66 13.01 -4.71
N PRO A 396 -12.92 13.27 -4.34
CA PRO A 396 -14.12 12.68 -4.96
C PRO A 396 -14.31 13.15 -6.41
N HIS A 397 -13.47 12.67 -7.32
CA HIS A 397 -13.55 12.95 -8.74
C HIS A 397 -14.36 11.83 -9.37
N ARG A 398 -15.62 12.16 -9.67
CA ARG A 398 -16.56 11.35 -10.44
C ARG A 398 -15.91 10.85 -11.75
N PRO A 399 -16.28 9.64 -12.24
CA PRO A 399 -15.74 9.10 -13.50
C PRO A 399 -16.04 10.02 -14.69
N THR A 400 -15.16 10.01 -15.69
CA THR A 400 -15.26 10.91 -16.85
C THR A 400 -16.39 10.50 -17.80
N MET A 401 -16.96 11.43 -18.57
CA MET A 401 -18.09 11.12 -19.47
C MET A 401 -17.76 10.02 -20.50
N GLN A 402 -16.50 9.97 -20.96
CA GLN A 402 -15.99 8.90 -21.84
C GLN A 402 -15.98 7.53 -21.13
N GLN A 403 -15.68 7.48 -19.83
CA GLN A 403 -15.73 6.26 -19.01
C GLN A 403 -17.17 5.78 -18.77
N ILE A 404 -18.08 6.72 -18.53
CA ILE A 404 -19.52 6.42 -18.41
C ILE A 404 -20.03 5.81 -19.72
N GLN A 405 -19.57 6.32 -20.87
CA GLN A 405 -19.92 5.79 -22.18
C GLN A 405 -19.27 4.43 -22.49
N ALA A 406 -18.03 4.19 -22.06
CA ALA A 406 -17.37 2.88 -22.19
C ALA A 406 -18.11 1.79 -21.39
N ARG A 407 -18.56 2.13 -20.16
CA ARG A 407 -19.43 1.26 -19.35
C ARG A 407 -20.77 0.99 -20.03
N ARG A 408 -21.36 1.98 -20.69
CA ARG A 408 -22.62 1.84 -21.44
C ARG A 408 -22.46 1.02 -22.73
N LYS A 409 -21.36 1.17 -23.47
CA LYS A 409 -21.07 0.36 -24.67
C LYS A 409 -20.84 -1.12 -24.33
N GLY A 410 -20.42 -1.43 -23.11
CA GLY A 410 -20.35 -2.81 -22.59
C GLY A 410 -21.69 -3.39 -22.08
N SER A 411 -22.74 -2.58 -22.00
CA SER A 411 -24.04 -2.91 -21.39
C SER A 411 -25.19 -2.60 -22.37
N ILE A 412 -25.12 -3.17 -23.58
CA ILE A 412 -26.23 -3.12 -24.56
C ILE A 412 -26.96 -4.45 -24.50
N THR A 413 -27.63 -4.72 -23.38
CA THR A 413 -28.88 -5.48 -23.31
C THR A 413 -29.55 -5.13 -22.00
N GLU A 414 -30.82 -4.76 -22.11
CA GLU A 414 -31.82 -4.51 -21.05
C GLU A 414 -32.04 -3.08 -20.54
N THR A 415 -33.32 -2.74 -20.61
CA THR A 415 -34.00 -1.46 -20.46
C THR A 415 -33.96 -0.90 -19.04
N ARG A 416 -33.28 0.25 -18.84
CA ARG A 416 -33.22 1.00 -17.57
C ARG A 416 -34.49 1.78 -17.18
N LEU A 417 -35.65 1.54 -17.80
CA LEU A 417 -36.83 2.41 -17.63
C LEU A 417 -37.71 2.14 -16.39
N SER A 418 -37.36 1.20 -15.51
CA SER A 418 -38.18 0.87 -14.32
C SER A 418 -37.58 1.20 -12.95
N LYS A 419 -36.44 1.90 -12.85
CA LYS A 419 -35.77 2.16 -11.53
C LYS A 419 -36.07 3.51 -10.88
N ARG A 420 -37.17 4.19 -11.26
CA ARG A 420 -37.44 5.56 -10.78
C ARG A 420 -38.24 5.67 -9.48
N LEU A 421 -38.76 4.59 -8.87
CA LEU A 421 -39.76 4.74 -7.79
C LEU A 421 -39.83 3.65 -6.71
N GLY A 422 -38.76 2.92 -6.38
CA GLY A 422 -38.88 1.85 -5.37
C GLY A 422 -37.62 1.40 -4.61
N MET A 423 -36.57 2.22 -4.49
CA MET A 423 -35.29 1.75 -3.92
C MET A 423 -34.63 2.72 -2.92
N SER A 424 -35.41 3.24 -1.99
CA SER A 424 -34.88 3.94 -0.82
C SER A 424 -35.64 3.51 0.44
N LEU A 425 -35.27 2.36 1.00
CA LEU A 425 -35.52 1.94 2.41
C LEU A 425 -34.91 0.54 2.64
N PRO A 426 -34.09 0.32 3.68
CA PRO A 426 -33.86 -1.01 4.21
C PRO A 426 -35.02 -1.37 5.16
N ASN A 427 -35.46 -2.63 5.11
CA ASN A 427 -36.52 -3.25 5.92
C ASN A 427 -37.95 -3.00 5.46
N LEU A 428 -38.45 -3.83 4.55
CA LEU A 428 -39.82 -4.36 4.53
C LEU A 428 -39.79 -5.70 3.77
N ARG A 429 -40.47 -6.71 4.34
CA ARG A 429 -40.45 -8.15 4.00
C ARG A 429 -41.33 -8.52 2.79
N GLU A 430 -40.99 -9.70 2.26
CA GLU A 430 -41.83 -10.76 1.63
C GLU A 430 -42.13 -10.75 0.11
N ASP A 431 -41.49 -11.71 -0.56
CA ASP A 431 -41.99 -12.78 -1.45
C ASP A 431 -43.12 -12.51 -2.46
N LYS A 432 -42.79 -12.76 -3.74
CA LYS A 432 -43.54 -13.68 -4.62
C LYS A 432 -42.77 -13.95 -5.93
N ILE A 433 -42.45 -15.22 -6.13
CA ILE A 433 -41.89 -15.80 -7.35
C ILE A 433 -43.02 -15.94 -8.37
N ILE A 434 -42.84 -15.43 -9.59
CA ILE A 434 -43.63 -15.81 -10.77
C ILE A 434 -42.65 -16.25 -11.84
N ASP A 435 -42.88 -17.47 -12.33
CA ASP A 435 -42.18 -18.17 -13.39
C ASP A 435 -42.06 -17.37 -14.70
N LYS A 436 -40.94 -17.58 -15.40
CA LYS A 436 -41.03 -17.90 -16.83
C LYS A 436 -39.78 -18.55 -17.41
N GLU A 437 -40.09 -19.62 -18.13
CA GLU A 437 -39.26 -20.46 -18.98
C GLU A 437 -38.62 -19.71 -20.16
N ASN A 438 -37.55 -20.33 -20.66
CA ASN A 438 -37.10 -20.42 -22.06
C ASN A 438 -36.86 -19.12 -22.83
N LEU A 439 -35.57 -18.83 -23.09
CA LEU A 439 -35.08 -18.57 -24.45
C LEU A 439 -33.57 -18.79 -24.56
N SER A 440 -33.24 -19.66 -25.49
CA SER A 440 -31.94 -20.18 -25.86
C SER A 440 -31.10 -19.24 -26.74
N ASN A 441 -29.78 -19.33 -26.57
CA ASN A 441 -28.73 -19.30 -27.60
C ASN A 441 -28.59 -18.06 -28.50
N LEU A 442 -27.52 -17.28 -28.28
CA LEU A 442 -26.58 -16.78 -29.32
C LEU A 442 -25.29 -16.26 -28.64
N PRO A 443 -24.09 -16.46 -29.24
CA PRO A 443 -22.82 -16.13 -28.58
C PRO A 443 -22.41 -14.69 -28.92
N SER A 444 -22.41 -13.80 -27.93
CA SER A 444 -21.79 -12.47 -28.06
C SER A 444 -20.45 -12.45 -27.31
N SER A 445 -19.35 -12.48 -28.06
CA SER A 445 -17.99 -12.39 -27.54
C SER A 445 -17.75 -11.03 -26.86
N PRO A 446 -17.33 -10.98 -25.58
CA PRO A 446 -16.80 -9.76 -25.00
C PRO A 446 -15.35 -9.59 -25.42
N LEU A 447 -15.03 -8.43 -26.00
CA LEU A 447 -13.66 -7.95 -26.23
C LEU A 447 -12.96 -7.78 -24.87
N CYS A 448 -12.45 -8.88 -24.35
CA CYS A 448 -11.52 -8.91 -23.25
C CYS A 448 -10.22 -8.27 -23.79
N PHE A 449 -9.84 -7.11 -23.26
CA PHE A 449 -8.47 -6.63 -23.39
C PHE A 449 -7.59 -7.69 -22.72
N LEU A 450 -7.12 -8.65 -23.52
CA LEU A 450 -6.07 -9.57 -23.13
C LEU A 450 -4.87 -8.68 -22.79
N SER A 451 -4.69 -8.43 -21.50
CA SER A 451 -3.43 -7.93 -20.98
C SER A 451 -2.36 -8.89 -21.49
N LEU A 452 -1.45 -8.36 -22.31
CA LEU A 452 -0.18 -9.01 -22.66
C LEU A 452 0.40 -9.65 -21.39
N PRO A 453 1.07 -10.81 -21.51
CA PRO A 453 1.67 -11.47 -20.35
C PRO A 453 2.43 -10.42 -19.54
N ALA A 454 2.01 -10.23 -18.28
CA ALA A 454 2.70 -9.34 -17.36
C ALA A 454 4.19 -9.66 -17.44
N PRO A 455 5.07 -8.64 -17.47
CA PRO A 455 6.50 -8.87 -17.67
C PRO A 455 6.95 -9.95 -16.71
N ASN A 456 7.53 -11.02 -17.26
CA ASN A 456 8.15 -12.09 -16.47
C ASN A 456 9.22 -11.42 -15.60
N THR A 457 8.86 -11.06 -14.37
CA THR A 457 9.84 -10.82 -13.32
C THR A 457 10.51 -12.17 -13.12
N THR A 458 11.67 -12.32 -13.75
CA THR A 458 12.50 -13.51 -13.59
C THR A 458 12.67 -13.74 -12.09
N PRO A 459 12.28 -14.89 -11.55
CA PRO A 459 12.41 -15.14 -10.12
C PRO A 459 13.87 -14.93 -9.71
N LYS A 460 14.09 -14.15 -8.65
CA LYS A 460 15.44 -13.84 -8.19
C LYS A 460 16.19 -15.16 -7.92
N PRO A 461 17.46 -15.30 -8.34
CA PRO A 461 18.17 -16.57 -8.27
C PRO A 461 18.26 -17.03 -6.82
N ILE A 462 17.71 -18.21 -6.55
CA ILE A 462 17.71 -18.84 -5.24
C ILE A 462 19.10 -19.42 -4.97
N LYS A 463 19.66 -19.12 -3.79
CA LYS A 463 20.94 -19.68 -3.36
C LYS A 463 20.70 -20.75 -2.31
N VAL A 464 21.38 -21.87 -2.44
CA VAL A 464 21.32 -23.00 -1.50
C VAL A 464 22.62 -23.01 -0.70
N PHE A 465 22.53 -22.94 0.62
CA PHE A 465 23.67 -23.07 1.52
C PHE A 465 23.71 -24.47 2.13
N LYS A 466 24.81 -25.19 1.87
CA LYS A 466 25.05 -26.53 2.41
C LYS A 466 25.54 -26.43 3.84
N LEU A 467 24.85 -27.09 4.77
CA LEU A 467 25.30 -27.26 6.15
C LEU A 467 26.43 -28.30 6.22
N PRO A 468 27.31 -28.22 7.23
CA PRO A 468 28.30 -29.27 7.50
C PRO A 468 27.63 -30.63 7.68
N ASP A 469 28.39 -31.71 7.43
CA ASP A 469 27.89 -33.05 7.70
C ASP A 469 27.68 -33.24 9.21
N PHE A 470 26.65 -34.01 9.58
CA PHE A 470 26.38 -34.29 10.99
C PHE A 470 27.57 -34.99 11.65
N PRO A 471 27.87 -34.65 12.92
CA PRO A 471 28.99 -35.27 13.62
C PRO A 471 28.76 -36.78 13.78
N ALA A 472 29.84 -37.56 13.68
CA ALA A 472 29.78 -39.02 13.83
C ALA A 472 29.33 -39.47 15.23
N SER A 473 29.56 -38.63 16.25
CA SER A 473 29.05 -38.81 17.60
C SER A 473 28.37 -37.53 18.09
N LEU A 474 27.30 -37.68 18.88
CA LEU A 474 26.52 -36.57 19.43
C LEU A 474 27.04 -36.13 20.81
N SER A 475 28.35 -36.28 21.06
CA SER A 475 28.98 -35.78 22.27
C SER A 475 28.96 -34.24 22.29
N PHE A 476 28.96 -33.64 23.48
CA PHE A 476 28.98 -32.18 23.64
C PHE A 476 30.10 -31.52 22.81
N HIS A 477 31.32 -32.10 22.85
CA HIS A 477 32.46 -31.58 22.11
C HIS A 477 32.28 -31.68 20.58
N SER A 478 31.70 -32.77 20.10
CA SER A 478 31.43 -32.96 18.66
C SER A 478 30.37 -31.99 18.15
N VAL A 479 29.30 -31.75 18.93
CA VAL A 479 28.26 -30.77 18.61
C VAL A 479 28.82 -29.34 18.64
N GLN A 480 29.65 -29.01 19.63
CA GLN A 480 30.32 -27.72 19.68
C GLN A 480 31.25 -27.51 18.47
N SER A 481 31.97 -28.54 18.06
CA SER A 481 32.83 -28.51 16.86
C SER A 481 32.02 -28.27 15.59
N TYR A 482 30.87 -28.94 15.45
CA TYR A 482 29.92 -28.72 14.35
C TYR A 482 29.45 -27.25 14.26
N TYR A 483 29.07 -26.64 15.40
CA TYR A 483 28.67 -25.23 15.40
C TYR A 483 29.83 -24.28 15.08
N ILE A 484 31.04 -24.57 15.57
CA ILE A 484 32.23 -23.78 15.23
C ILE A 484 32.50 -23.84 13.73
N GLU A 485 32.43 -25.03 13.13
CA GLU A 485 32.57 -25.19 11.68
C GLU A 485 31.49 -24.42 10.92
N LEU A 486 30.23 -24.51 11.34
CA LEU A 486 29.12 -23.77 10.72
C LEU A 486 29.32 -22.25 10.81
N ILE A 487 29.76 -21.73 11.96
CA ILE A 487 30.09 -20.30 12.13
C ILE A 487 31.22 -19.89 11.18
N GLN A 488 32.26 -20.73 11.02
CA GLN A 488 33.37 -20.47 10.11
C GLN A 488 32.91 -20.48 8.64
N GLN A 489 32.09 -21.45 8.23
CA GLN A 489 31.54 -21.51 6.88
C GLN A 489 30.62 -20.31 6.57
N LEU A 490 29.76 -19.92 7.52
CA LEU A 490 28.96 -18.69 7.41
C LEU A 490 29.84 -17.45 7.36
N GLY A 491 30.93 -17.40 8.13
CA GLY A 491 31.93 -16.33 8.07
C GLY A 491 32.60 -16.20 6.71
N LYS A 492 32.97 -17.32 6.09
CA LYS A 492 33.50 -17.35 4.70
C LYS A 492 32.44 -16.88 3.69
N ALA A 493 31.19 -17.31 3.85
CA ALA A 493 30.09 -16.89 2.98
C ALA A 493 29.82 -15.38 3.10
N ILE A 494 29.80 -14.84 4.33
CA ILE A 494 29.68 -13.40 4.59
C ILE A 494 30.81 -12.65 3.91
N PHE A 495 32.07 -13.09 4.08
CA PHE A 495 33.23 -12.45 3.45
C PHE A 495 33.13 -12.46 1.92
N SER A 496 32.68 -13.57 1.32
CA SER A 496 32.53 -13.68 -0.14
C SER A 496 31.44 -12.79 -0.73
N VAL A 497 30.41 -12.41 0.05
CA VAL A 497 29.21 -11.69 -0.44
C VAL A 497 29.20 -10.21 -0.03
N GLN A 498 30.18 -9.75 0.75
CA GLN A 498 30.22 -8.42 1.39
C GLN A 498 30.02 -7.22 0.45
N SER A 499 30.27 -7.35 -0.86
CA SER A 499 30.12 -6.29 -1.86
C SER A 499 29.08 -6.57 -2.95
N GLU A 500 28.59 -7.80 -3.10
CA GLU A 500 27.81 -8.19 -4.28
C GLU A 500 26.30 -8.22 -4.03
N ASN A 501 25.85 -8.65 -2.85
CA ASN A 501 24.42 -8.84 -2.60
C ASN A 501 24.03 -8.56 -1.13
N PRO A 502 23.57 -7.34 -0.81
CA PRO A 502 23.23 -6.95 0.57
C PRO A 502 22.06 -7.78 1.14
N ALA A 503 21.13 -8.23 0.30
CA ALA A 503 20.02 -9.08 0.74
C ALA A 503 20.53 -10.45 1.21
N MET A 504 21.42 -11.08 0.45
CA MET A 504 22.04 -12.36 0.86
C MET A 504 22.91 -12.21 2.10
N LEU A 505 23.65 -11.10 2.20
CA LEU A 505 24.47 -10.77 3.35
C LEU A 505 23.64 -10.72 4.65
N ALA A 506 22.48 -10.06 4.61
CA ALA A 506 21.55 -10.00 5.73
C ALA A 506 21.11 -11.39 6.22
N ARG A 507 20.85 -12.31 5.29
CA ARG A 507 20.41 -13.70 5.59
C ARG A 507 21.53 -14.53 6.23
N TYR A 508 22.77 -14.33 5.82
CA TYR A 508 23.91 -14.96 6.50
C TYR A 508 24.16 -14.37 7.89
N TYR A 509 24.00 -13.05 8.08
CA TYR A 509 24.04 -12.44 9.42
C TYR A 509 22.95 -12.99 10.33
N TYR A 510 21.72 -13.17 9.84
CA TYR A 510 20.65 -13.79 10.60
C TYR A 510 21.04 -15.21 11.07
N LEU A 511 21.49 -16.06 10.15
CA LEU A 511 21.87 -17.44 10.48
C LEU A 511 23.04 -17.50 11.45
N ARG A 512 24.10 -16.70 11.21
CA ARG A 512 25.27 -16.69 12.09
C ARG A 512 24.92 -16.12 13.48
N GLY A 513 24.09 -15.08 13.53
CA GLY A 513 23.56 -14.54 14.78
C GLY A 513 22.79 -15.58 15.59
N LEU A 514 21.91 -16.34 14.93
CA LEU A 514 21.16 -17.43 15.56
C LEU A 514 22.08 -18.53 16.12
N ILE A 515 23.07 -18.99 15.33
CA ILE A 515 24.02 -20.02 15.78
C ILE A 515 24.91 -19.48 16.92
N ASN A 516 25.35 -18.21 16.86
CA ASN A 516 26.09 -17.57 17.94
C ASN A 516 25.26 -17.50 19.23
N THR A 517 23.95 -17.24 19.14
CA THR A 517 23.04 -17.31 20.29
C THR A 517 23.02 -18.71 20.92
N LEU A 518 22.91 -19.77 20.10
CA LEU A 518 22.93 -21.15 20.59
C LEU A 518 24.26 -21.52 21.27
N CYS A 519 25.37 -20.98 20.77
CA CYS A 519 26.71 -21.14 21.34
C CYS A 519 26.99 -20.25 22.57
N SER A 520 25.98 -19.55 23.12
CA SER A 520 26.14 -18.58 24.21
C SER A 520 27.12 -17.43 23.91
N ARG A 521 27.41 -17.15 22.63
CA ARG A 521 28.23 -16.01 22.18
C ARG A 521 27.35 -14.77 21.99
N ARG A 522 26.78 -14.26 23.09
CA ARG A 522 25.72 -13.23 23.08
C ARG A 522 26.16 -11.94 22.39
N LEU A 523 27.38 -11.47 22.65
CA LEU A 523 27.91 -10.24 22.05
C LEU A 523 28.15 -10.36 20.53
N ASP A 524 28.61 -11.52 20.06
CA ASP A 524 28.80 -11.78 18.64
C ASP A 524 27.44 -11.88 17.93
N ALA A 525 26.46 -12.52 18.58
CA ALA A 525 25.08 -12.57 18.08
C ALA A 525 24.46 -11.18 17.96
N LEU A 526 24.62 -10.32 18.98
CA LEU A 526 24.13 -8.93 18.92
C LEU A 526 24.83 -8.11 17.83
N SER A 527 26.12 -8.36 17.57
CA SER A 527 26.85 -7.74 16.46
C SER A 527 26.28 -8.16 15.10
N ASP A 528 26.00 -9.45 14.92
CA ASP A 528 25.37 -9.97 13.70
C ASP A 528 23.96 -9.40 13.51
N PHE A 529 23.13 -9.35 14.56
CA PHE A 529 21.80 -8.74 14.47
C PHE A 529 21.85 -7.23 14.23
N GLN A 530 22.85 -6.52 14.73
CA GLN A 530 23.05 -5.11 14.40
C GLN A 530 23.39 -4.92 12.91
N ASN A 531 24.26 -5.76 12.36
CA ASN A 531 24.57 -5.75 10.93
C ASN A 531 23.35 -6.13 10.07
N LEU A 532 22.52 -7.06 10.56
CA LEU A 532 21.23 -7.39 9.95
C LEU A 532 20.29 -6.17 9.93
N ASN A 533 20.11 -5.47 11.06
CA ASN A 533 19.25 -4.29 11.13
C ASN A 533 19.71 -3.15 10.20
N LYS A 534 21.01 -3.04 9.89
CA LYS A 534 21.53 -2.09 8.90
C LYS A 534 21.24 -2.51 7.46
N THR A 535 21.19 -3.81 7.18
CA THR A 535 21.13 -4.36 5.81
C THR A 535 19.71 -4.69 5.35
N ASP A 536 18.88 -5.27 6.22
CA ASP A 536 17.50 -5.66 5.92
C ASP A 536 16.68 -5.65 7.23
N THR A 537 15.91 -4.57 7.44
CA THR A 537 15.08 -4.40 8.64
C THR A 537 13.87 -5.32 8.66
N ALA A 538 13.43 -5.83 7.51
CA ALA A 538 12.20 -6.62 7.40
C ALA A 538 12.31 -8.00 8.08
N ILE A 539 13.50 -8.59 8.07
CA ILE A 539 13.78 -9.91 8.67
C ILE A 539 14.38 -9.82 10.08
N PHE A 540 14.40 -8.63 10.68
CA PHE A 540 15.00 -8.41 12.00
C PHE A 540 14.22 -9.14 13.12
N PRO A 541 14.85 -10.04 13.90
CA PRO A 541 14.15 -10.85 14.90
C PRO A 541 14.02 -10.10 16.24
N THR A 542 13.11 -9.12 16.30
CA THR A 542 12.95 -8.22 17.45
C THR A 542 12.85 -8.96 18.79
N SER A 543 11.96 -9.95 18.91
CA SER A 543 11.74 -10.68 20.17
C SER A 543 12.99 -11.44 20.64
N LEU A 544 13.74 -12.04 19.71
CA LEU A 544 14.99 -12.74 20.02
C LEU A 544 16.06 -11.77 20.49
N VAL A 545 16.18 -10.61 19.83
CA VAL A 545 17.15 -9.57 20.20
C VAL A 545 16.81 -8.96 21.55
N THR A 546 15.54 -8.68 21.83
CA THR A 546 15.09 -8.19 23.15
C THR A 546 15.46 -9.20 24.24
N TRP A 547 15.13 -10.48 24.04
CA TRP A 547 15.51 -11.55 24.98
C TRP A 547 17.03 -11.64 25.17
N LEU A 548 17.81 -11.53 24.09
CA LEU A 548 19.28 -11.52 24.16
C LEU A 548 19.82 -10.36 24.98
N VAL A 549 19.30 -9.15 24.76
CA VAL A 549 19.67 -7.95 25.52
C VAL A 549 19.34 -8.11 27.00
N ASP A 550 18.17 -8.65 27.32
CA ASP A 550 17.74 -8.91 28.69
C ASP A 550 18.58 -10.01 29.36
N SER A 551 19.07 -10.97 28.58
CA SER A 551 19.92 -12.08 29.06
C SER A 551 21.40 -11.73 29.26
N LEU A 552 21.84 -10.51 28.93
CA LEU A 552 23.25 -10.09 29.08
C LEU A 552 23.68 -10.06 30.55
N GLN A 553 24.84 -10.65 30.84
CA GLN A 553 25.48 -10.51 32.15
C GLN A 553 25.98 -9.07 32.37
N ARG A 554 26.26 -8.67 33.62
CA ARG A 554 26.68 -7.29 33.94
C ARG A 554 27.93 -6.87 33.15
N ASP A 555 28.93 -7.74 33.04
CA ASP A 555 30.17 -7.46 32.32
C ASP A 555 29.94 -7.36 30.81
N GLU A 556 29.14 -8.27 30.25
CA GLU A 556 28.74 -8.22 28.84
C GLU A 556 27.91 -6.97 28.52
N ARG A 557 27.04 -6.54 29.43
CA ARG A 557 26.23 -5.32 29.28
C ARG A 557 27.09 -4.08 29.31
N GLN A 558 28.10 -4.02 30.18
CA GLN A 558 29.11 -2.95 30.16
C GLN A 558 29.92 -2.98 28.85
N GLN A 559 30.33 -4.16 28.39
CA GLN A 559 31.05 -4.30 27.12
C GLN A 559 30.19 -3.90 25.91
N ALA A 560 28.90 -4.23 25.91
CA ALA A 560 27.95 -3.84 24.88
C ALA A 560 27.65 -2.33 24.93
N GLN A 561 27.59 -1.72 26.12
CA GLN A 561 27.46 -0.26 26.27
C GLN A 561 28.70 0.51 25.79
N ARG A 562 29.89 -0.10 25.91
CA ARG A 562 31.15 0.44 25.36
C ARG A 562 31.22 0.33 23.82
N ARG A 563 30.44 -0.57 23.21
CA ARG A 563 30.34 -0.75 21.77
C ARG A 563 29.24 0.15 21.19
N PRO A 564 29.58 1.26 20.51
CA PRO A 564 28.59 2.25 20.06
C PRO A 564 27.53 1.67 19.12
N GLU A 565 27.90 0.66 18.32
CA GLU A 565 27.00 -0.05 17.42
C GLU A 565 25.92 -0.86 18.15
N LEU A 566 26.19 -1.40 19.34
CA LEU A 566 25.24 -2.21 20.11
C LEU A 566 24.34 -1.37 21.02
N LYS A 567 24.80 -0.19 21.43
CA LYS A 567 24.07 0.72 22.32
C LYS A 567 22.67 1.07 21.81
N ARG A 568 22.47 1.14 20.49
CA ARG A 568 21.16 1.42 19.87
C ARG A 568 20.15 0.30 20.04
N LEU A 569 20.58 -0.96 19.92
CA LEU A 569 19.69 -2.11 20.10
C LEU A 569 19.19 -2.22 21.54
N ILE A 570 20.02 -1.79 22.50
CA ILE A 570 19.69 -1.80 23.94
C ILE A 570 18.67 -0.71 24.31
N LEU A 571 18.57 0.37 23.53
CA LEU A 571 17.72 1.53 23.82
C LEU A 571 16.40 1.56 23.04
N LYS A 572 16.19 0.67 22.06
CA LYS A 572 14.95 0.63 21.27
C LYS A 572 13.79 0.17 22.14
N LYS A 573 12.79 1.04 22.35
CA LYS A 573 11.48 0.66 22.92
C LYS A 573 10.70 -0.21 21.92
N PRO A 574 9.86 -1.15 22.39
CA PRO A 574 8.99 -1.94 21.52
C PRO A 574 8.05 -1.03 20.72
N LEU A 575 7.87 -1.36 19.44
CA LEU A 575 6.92 -0.69 18.56
C LEU A 575 5.51 -0.95 19.09
N VAL A 576 4.73 0.09 19.33
CA VAL A 576 3.30 -0.03 19.68
C VAL A 576 2.59 -0.50 18.42
N GLU A 577 1.85 -1.61 18.50
CA GLU A 577 1.04 -2.09 17.39
C GLU A 577 -0.05 -1.04 17.07
N PRO A 578 -0.25 -0.70 15.78
CA PRO A 578 -1.27 0.26 15.39
C PRO A 578 -2.67 -0.28 15.74
N ASP A 579 -3.58 0.63 16.08
CA ASP A 579 -4.97 0.32 16.43
C ASP A 579 -5.65 -0.54 15.33
N ASP A 580 -6.23 -1.65 15.77
CA ASP A 580 -6.49 -2.83 14.95
C ASP A 580 -7.94 -2.95 14.45
N HIS A 581 -8.81 -2.01 14.84
CA HIS A 581 -10.24 -2.07 14.54
C HIS A 581 -10.58 -1.53 13.15
N VAL A 582 -11.44 -2.26 12.41
CA VAL A 582 -12.05 -1.84 11.16
C VAL A 582 -13.52 -1.55 11.43
N LYS A 583 -14.01 -0.38 11.02
CA LYS A 583 -15.41 0.02 11.21
C LYS A 583 -16.21 -0.26 9.93
N LYS A 584 -17.37 -0.91 10.07
CA LYS A 584 -18.41 -0.89 9.03
C LYS A 584 -19.20 0.41 9.20
N PHE A 585 -19.29 1.21 8.14
CA PHE A 585 -20.06 2.45 8.20
C PHE A 585 -21.54 2.15 8.44
N GLN A 586 -22.16 2.88 9.37
CA GLN A 586 -23.60 2.90 9.57
C GLN A 586 -24.05 4.34 9.70
N LEU A 587 -25.23 4.65 9.14
CA LEU A 587 -25.81 5.98 9.30
C LEU A 587 -26.14 6.23 10.78
N PRO A 588 -25.98 7.47 11.26
CA PRO A 588 -26.19 7.82 12.65
C PRO A 588 -27.67 7.64 13.05
N CYS A 589 -27.89 7.05 14.23
CA CYS A 589 -29.23 6.88 14.82
C CYS A 589 -29.45 7.77 16.07
N LYS A 590 -28.44 8.55 16.47
CA LYS A 590 -28.46 9.44 17.64
C LYS A 590 -28.21 10.89 17.22
N PRO A 591 -28.80 11.89 17.90
CA PRO A 591 -28.57 13.30 17.59
C PRO A 591 -27.08 13.63 17.57
N LEU A 592 -26.63 14.36 16.55
CA LEU A 592 -25.21 14.63 16.32
C LEU A 592 -24.84 16.02 16.82
N TYR A 593 -23.97 16.10 17.83
CA TYR A 593 -23.31 17.35 18.20
C TYR A 593 -22.17 17.69 17.24
N GLN A 594 -21.65 18.92 17.29
CA GLN A 594 -20.67 19.45 16.33
C GLN A 594 -19.47 18.52 16.06
N GLU A 595 -18.84 17.96 17.09
CA GLU A 595 -17.71 17.03 16.93
C GLU A 595 -18.12 15.67 16.33
N GLU A 596 -19.28 15.15 16.74
CA GLU A 596 -19.82 13.88 16.23
C GLU A 596 -20.29 14.00 14.78
N PHE A 597 -20.94 15.12 14.44
CA PHE A 597 -21.30 15.48 13.09
C PHE A 597 -20.06 15.59 12.21
N MET A 598 -19.01 16.26 12.70
CA MET A 598 -17.76 16.40 11.95
C MET A 598 -17.15 15.03 11.63
N ARG A 599 -17.03 14.17 12.64
CA ARG A 599 -16.56 12.80 12.45
C ARG A 599 -17.43 12.03 11.46
N CYS A 600 -18.75 12.12 11.57
CA CYS A 600 -19.68 11.41 10.68
C CYS A 600 -19.56 11.88 9.22
N VAL A 601 -19.46 13.19 8.97
CA VAL A 601 -19.30 13.76 7.62
C VAL A 601 -17.97 13.34 6.98
N GLN A 602 -16.88 13.31 7.76
CA GLN A 602 -15.58 12.83 7.30
C GLN A 602 -15.58 11.31 7.06
N GLU A 603 -16.22 10.52 7.93
CA GLU A 603 -16.43 9.08 7.75
C GLU A 603 -17.16 8.78 6.44
N CYS A 604 -18.22 9.55 6.12
CA CYS A 604 -19.02 9.48 4.90
C CYS A 604 -18.31 9.95 3.61
N ARG A 605 -17.10 10.53 3.71
CA ARG A 605 -16.37 11.19 2.61
C ARG A 605 -17.14 12.28 1.87
N ILE A 606 -18.05 12.98 2.54
CA ILE A 606 -18.77 14.10 1.92
C ILE A 606 -17.83 15.30 1.79
N VAL A 607 -17.17 15.67 2.90
CA VAL A 607 -16.20 16.76 2.99
C VAL A 607 -15.15 16.42 4.03
N ARG A 608 -13.88 16.70 3.76
CA ARG A 608 -12.77 16.55 4.73
C ARG A 608 -12.44 17.83 5.48
N ASP A 609 -12.52 18.97 4.78
CA ASP A 609 -12.18 20.30 5.30
C ASP A 609 -13.07 20.71 6.48
N VAL A 610 -12.44 20.88 7.65
CA VAL A 610 -13.10 21.22 8.92
C VAL A 610 -13.92 22.51 8.81
N ALA A 611 -13.39 23.54 8.13
CA ALA A 611 -14.09 24.82 7.99
C ALA A 611 -15.37 24.69 7.14
N THR A 612 -15.35 23.86 6.10
CA THR A 612 -16.52 23.58 5.26
C THR A 612 -17.54 22.73 5.99
N ILE A 613 -17.10 21.73 6.77
CA ILE A 613 -17.98 20.94 7.63
C ILE A 613 -18.68 21.83 8.66
N GLN A 614 -17.96 22.80 9.25
CA GLN A 614 -18.55 23.76 10.16
C GLN A 614 -19.65 24.59 9.49
N ARG A 615 -19.40 25.11 8.29
CA ARG A 615 -20.43 25.84 7.51
C ARG A 615 -21.62 24.96 7.17
N LEU A 616 -21.41 23.67 6.90
CA LEU A 616 -22.48 22.70 6.67
C LEU A 616 -23.32 22.46 7.93
N PHE A 617 -22.67 22.31 9.09
CA PHE A 617 -23.36 22.20 10.38
C PHE A 617 -24.22 23.45 10.65
N ASP A 618 -23.68 24.64 10.43
CA ASP A 618 -24.39 25.91 10.62
C ASP A 618 -25.55 26.12 9.61
N ALA A 619 -25.43 25.53 8.42
CA ALA A 619 -26.49 25.52 7.41
C ALA A 619 -27.63 24.58 7.78
N LEU A 620 -27.34 23.38 8.29
CA LEU A 620 -28.35 22.40 8.69
C LEU A 620 -29.07 22.75 10.00
N THR A 621 -28.42 23.51 10.90
CA THR A 621 -28.95 23.84 12.23
C THR A 621 -29.68 25.18 12.31
N ASP A 622 -29.75 25.96 11.23
CA ASP A 622 -30.38 27.31 11.14
C ASP A 622 -30.20 28.19 12.40
N SER A 623 -29.03 28.12 13.03
CA SER A 623 -28.64 28.84 14.25
C SER A 623 -29.35 28.44 15.58
N GLN A 624 -30.24 27.44 15.60
CA GLN A 624 -30.80 26.70 16.77
C GLN A 624 -31.47 25.40 16.27
N PRO A 625 -31.19 24.18 16.79
CA PRO A 625 -30.41 23.77 17.97
C PRO A 625 -28.96 23.37 17.65
N LYS A 626 -28.09 23.26 18.68
CA LYS A 626 -26.68 22.82 18.59
C LYS A 626 -26.49 21.33 18.25
N GLN A 627 -27.46 20.71 17.60
CA GLN A 627 -27.41 19.30 17.21
C GLN A 627 -28.14 19.10 15.87
N VAL A 628 -27.64 18.18 15.05
CA VAL A 628 -28.30 17.76 13.81
C VAL A 628 -29.12 16.50 14.12
N ASP A 629 -30.40 16.55 13.77
CA ASP A 629 -31.29 15.40 13.91
C ASP A 629 -30.85 14.25 12.97
N PRO A 630 -30.87 12.97 13.42
CA PRO A 630 -30.43 11.84 12.61
C PRO A 630 -31.22 11.69 11.31
N GLU A 631 -32.52 11.97 11.35
CA GLU A 631 -33.38 11.86 10.18
C GLU A 631 -33.08 12.97 9.18
N LEU A 632 -32.81 14.19 9.66
CA LEU A 632 -32.35 15.29 8.81
C LEU A 632 -31.01 14.95 8.13
N PHE A 633 -30.05 14.36 8.87
CA PHE A 633 -28.79 13.92 8.30
C PHE A 633 -28.99 12.80 7.26
N ARG A 634 -29.89 11.84 7.54
CA ARG A 634 -30.25 10.77 6.62
C ARG A 634 -30.81 11.34 5.31
N VAL A 635 -31.76 12.27 5.38
CA VAL A 635 -32.34 12.93 4.21
C VAL A 635 -31.27 13.69 3.42
N PHE A 636 -30.42 14.48 4.10
CA PHE A 636 -29.30 15.17 3.47
C PHE A 636 -28.35 14.19 2.75
N TYR A 637 -27.95 13.11 3.42
CA TYR A 637 -27.06 12.09 2.85
C TYR A 637 -27.71 11.41 1.64
N THR A 638 -29.02 11.12 1.70
CA THR A 638 -29.74 10.54 0.55
C THR A 638 -29.76 11.48 -0.64
N PHE A 639 -30.06 12.76 -0.45
CA PHE A 639 -30.00 13.75 -1.54
C PHE A 639 -28.60 13.89 -2.11
N TRP A 640 -27.57 13.94 -1.26
CA TRP A 640 -26.18 13.96 -1.71
C TRP A 640 -25.86 12.77 -2.63
N LYS A 641 -26.31 11.56 -2.27
CA LYS A 641 -26.09 10.34 -3.05
C LYS A 641 -26.93 10.27 -4.31
N GLU A 642 -28.18 10.73 -4.28
CA GLU A 642 -29.04 10.81 -5.47
C GLU A 642 -28.45 11.78 -6.49
N MET A 643 -27.97 12.95 -6.06
CA MET A 643 -27.30 13.92 -6.92
C MET A 643 -26.00 13.36 -7.53
N GLU A 644 -25.25 12.53 -6.80
CA GLU A 644 -24.11 11.80 -7.35
C GLU A 644 -24.52 10.79 -8.43
N ALA A 645 -25.63 10.07 -8.22
CA ALA A 645 -26.16 9.08 -9.16
C ALA A 645 -26.75 9.72 -10.42
N GLU A 646 -27.54 10.79 -10.29
CA GLU A 646 -28.15 11.51 -11.41
C GLU A 646 -27.10 12.07 -12.36
N ALA A 647 -26.02 12.63 -11.82
CA ALA A 647 -24.90 13.12 -12.61
C ALA A 647 -24.16 12.01 -13.37
N GLN A 648 -24.12 10.78 -12.84
CA GLN A 648 -23.52 9.63 -13.52
C GLN A 648 -24.42 9.05 -14.60
N ASP A 649 -25.74 9.21 -14.49
CA ASP A 649 -26.69 8.68 -15.45
C ASP A 649 -27.09 9.68 -16.56
N VAL A 650 -26.44 10.84 -16.63
CA VAL A 650 -26.67 11.81 -17.71
C VAL A 650 -26.36 11.19 -19.08
N ASN A 651 -27.37 11.08 -19.94
CA ASN A 651 -27.22 10.71 -21.34
C ASN A 651 -26.93 11.95 -22.18
N LEU A 652 -25.65 12.22 -22.44
CA LEU A 652 -25.23 13.25 -23.39
C LEU A 652 -25.17 12.67 -24.81
N PRO A 653 -25.61 13.41 -25.84
CA PRO A 653 -25.37 13.06 -27.24
C PRO A 653 -23.86 12.88 -27.53
N SER A 654 -23.51 11.97 -28.45
CA SER A 654 -22.11 11.68 -28.84
C SER A 654 -21.31 12.95 -29.20
N ASP A 655 -21.95 13.87 -29.93
CA ASP A 655 -21.35 15.11 -30.40
C ASP A 655 -20.98 16.07 -29.26
N VAL A 656 -21.64 15.94 -28.10
CA VAL A 656 -21.30 16.68 -26.87
C VAL A 656 -20.06 16.07 -26.24
N ILE A 657 -20.00 14.73 -26.15
CA ILE A 657 -18.93 13.99 -25.49
C ILE A 657 -17.59 14.22 -26.19
N ASP A 658 -17.57 14.24 -27.53
CA ASP A 658 -16.37 14.49 -28.33
C ASP A 658 -15.79 15.90 -28.14
N ARG A 659 -16.59 16.83 -27.61
CA ARG A 659 -16.19 18.23 -27.35
C ARG A 659 -15.97 18.53 -25.87
N LEU A 660 -16.19 17.57 -24.97
CA LEU A 660 -15.81 17.65 -23.57
C LEU A 660 -14.34 17.27 -23.43
N ASP A 661 -13.60 17.98 -22.56
CA ASP A 661 -12.23 17.56 -22.26
C ASP A 661 -12.24 16.19 -21.57
N ASN A 662 -11.16 15.41 -21.70
CA ASN A 662 -11.07 14.05 -21.15
C ASN A 662 -11.41 13.94 -19.65
N ASN A 663 -11.22 15.04 -18.89
CA ASN A 663 -11.48 15.11 -17.45
C ASN A 663 -12.75 15.93 -17.09
N GLU A 664 -13.54 16.39 -18.07
CA GLU A 664 -14.72 17.24 -17.85
C GLU A 664 -15.99 16.39 -17.64
N CYS A 665 -16.76 16.72 -16.59
CA CYS A 665 -17.96 15.98 -16.20
C CYS A 665 -19.13 16.92 -15.95
N VAL A 666 -20.36 16.44 -16.17
CA VAL A 666 -21.58 17.15 -15.76
C VAL A 666 -21.82 16.86 -14.27
N TYR A 667 -21.97 17.92 -13.48
CA TYR A 667 -22.16 17.85 -12.04
C TYR A 667 -23.58 18.16 -11.59
N LYS A 668 -24.27 19.03 -12.34
CA LYS A 668 -25.67 19.41 -12.10
C LYS A 668 -26.41 19.61 -13.41
N LEU A 669 -27.66 19.20 -13.46
CA LEU A 669 -28.61 19.47 -14.54
C LEU A 669 -29.83 20.19 -13.99
N SER A 670 -30.38 21.12 -14.76
CA SER A 670 -31.66 21.76 -14.43
C SER A 670 -32.83 20.88 -14.88
N SER A 671 -34.01 21.17 -14.34
CA SER A 671 -35.27 20.83 -15.01
C SER A 671 -35.35 21.46 -16.41
N CYS A 672 -36.24 20.96 -17.26
CA CYS A 672 -36.42 21.53 -18.60
C CYS A 672 -37.02 22.94 -18.50
N VAL A 673 -36.32 23.91 -19.09
CA VAL A 673 -36.60 25.33 -18.94
C VAL A 673 -36.67 26.05 -20.29
N LYS A 674 -37.45 27.13 -20.31
CA LYS A 674 -37.49 28.04 -21.45
C LYS A 674 -36.34 29.02 -21.35
N THR A 675 -35.54 29.11 -22.40
CA THR A 675 -34.38 29.99 -22.51
C THR A 675 -34.49 30.91 -23.72
N SER A 676 -33.62 31.92 -23.80
CA SER A 676 -33.49 32.77 -25.00
C SER A 676 -33.10 32.01 -26.27
N HIS A 677 -32.66 30.75 -26.14
CA HIS A 677 -32.21 29.91 -27.26
C HIS A 677 -33.10 28.67 -27.45
N GLY A 678 -34.33 28.70 -26.93
CA GLY A 678 -35.31 27.61 -27.02
C GLY A 678 -35.53 26.88 -25.70
N VAL A 679 -36.15 25.70 -25.78
CA VAL A 679 -36.47 24.87 -24.61
C VAL A 679 -35.39 23.80 -24.43
N GLY A 680 -34.91 23.63 -23.20
CA GLY A 680 -33.83 22.68 -22.92
C GLY A 680 -33.42 22.63 -21.45
N LYS A 681 -32.38 21.84 -21.16
CA LYS A 681 -31.81 21.70 -19.81
C LYS A 681 -30.44 22.35 -19.72
N ILE A 682 -30.20 23.11 -18.65
CA ILE A 682 -28.91 23.70 -18.37
C ILE A 682 -28.05 22.66 -17.66
N ALA A 683 -26.89 22.36 -18.22
CA ALA A 683 -25.89 21.48 -17.65
C ALA A 683 -24.69 22.29 -17.16
N MET A 684 -24.22 21.94 -15.97
CA MET A 684 -23.06 22.55 -15.34
C MET A 684 -21.92 21.55 -15.23
N THR A 685 -20.74 21.94 -15.71
CA THR A 685 -19.48 21.21 -15.52
C THR A 685 -18.57 21.96 -14.55
N GLN A 686 -17.35 21.46 -14.32
CA GLN A 686 -16.35 22.24 -13.59
C GLN A 686 -15.71 23.39 -14.41
N LYS A 687 -16.02 23.53 -15.71
CA LYS A 687 -15.42 24.54 -16.60
C LYS A 687 -16.42 25.54 -17.18
N ARG A 688 -17.63 25.07 -17.50
CA ARG A 688 -18.61 25.82 -18.30
C ARG A 688 -20.05 25.37 -18.07
N LEU A 689 -20.96 26.23 -18.53
CA LEU A 689 -22.39 25.99 -18.64
C LEU A 689 -22.75 25.73 -20.11
N PHE A 690 -23.60 24.75 -20.36
CA PHE A 690 -24.16 24.52 -21.70
C PHE A 690 -25.64 24.13 -21.62
N LEU A 691 -26.37 24.45 -22.68
CA LEU A 691 -27.78 24.14 -22.86
C LEU A 691 -27.90 22.88 -23.73
N LEU A 692 -28.59 21.87 -23.21
CA LEU A 692 -29.04 20.69 -23.96
C LEU A 692 -30.42 20.99 -24.52
N THR A 693 -30.54 21.17 -25.84
CA THR A 693 -31.81 21.53 -26.49
C THR A 693 -32.75 20.33 -26.59
N GLU A 694 -34.03 20.52 -26.23
CA GLU A 694 -35.06 19.49 -26.42
C GLU A 694 -35.73 19.65 -27.80
N GLY A 695 -35.89 18.55 -28.54
CA GLY A 695 -36.56 18.52 -29.85
C GLY A 695 -35.65 18.60 -31.09
N ARG A 696 -34.39 19.04 -30.95
CA ARG A 696 -33.34 18.88 -31.96
C ARG A 696 -32.07 18.35 -31.29
N PRO A 697 -31.40 17.31 -31.82
CA PRO A 697 -30.13 16.85 -31.28
C PRO A 697 -29.10 17.98 -31.47
N GLY A 698 -28.67 18.58 -30.36
CA GLY A 698 -27.78 19.72 -30.36
C GLY A 698 -27.47 20.18 -28.95
N PHE A 699 -26.38 20.91 -28.80
CA PHE A 699 -26.03 21.58 -27.56
C PHE A 699 -25.46 22.95 -27.87
N LEU A 700 -25.66 23.89 -26.95
CA LEU A 700 -25.14 25.24 -27.05
C LEU A 700 -24.28 25.54 -25.82
N GLU A 701 -22.99 25.84 -26.02
CA GLU A 701 -22.17 26.42 -24.94
C GLU A 701 -22.74 27.79 -24.57
N ILE A 702 -23.20 27.93 -23.32
CA ILE A 702 -23.73 29.17 -22.77
C ILE A 702 -22.55 30.09 -22.49
N THR A 703 -21.63 29.64 -21.62
CA THR A 703 -20.42 30.39 -21.26
C THR A 703 -19.46 29.52 -20.46
N LYS A 704 -18.16 29.84 -20.50
CA LYS A 704 -17.18 29.33 -19.54
C LYS A 704 -17.20 30.22 -18.30
N PHE A 705 -16.97 29.66 -17.10
CA PHE A 705 -17.00 30.47 -15.87
C PHE A 705 -16.01 31.64 -15.90
N ARG A 706 -14.88 31.50 -16.62
CA ARG A 706 -13.89 32.57 -16.80
C ARG A 706 -14.36 33.75 -17.66
N ASP A 707 -15.36 33.53 -18.52
CA ASP A 707 -15.86 34.52 -19.47
C ASP A 707 -17.12 35.24 -18.95
N ILE A 708 -17.60 34.89 -17.74
CA ILE A 708 -18.76 35.53 -17.11
C ILE A 708 -18.39 36.94 -16.61
N GLN A 709 -19.19 37.94 -17.00
CA GLN A 709 -19.09 39.32 -16.54
C GLN A 709 -20.10 39.64 -15.43
N GLU A 710 -21.34 39.19 -15.59
CA GLU A 710 -22.44 39.48 -14.65
C GLU A 710 -23.42 38.31 -14.60
N VAL A 711 -23.94 38.02 -13.40
CA VAL A 711 -25.04 37.06 -13.15
C VAL A 711 -26.03 37.74 -12.21
N LYS A 712 -27.28 37.90 -12.66
CA LYS A 712 -28.36 38.52 -11.89
C LYS A 712 -29.70 37.85 -12.14
N ILE A 713 -30.61 38.00 -11.18
CA ILE A 713 -32.01 37.63 -11.33
C ILE A 713 -32.77 38.89 -11.78
N THR A 714 -33.42 38.81 -12.93
CA THR A 714 -34.31 39.87 -13.43
C THR A 714 -35.74 39.36 -13.45
N SER A 715 -36.73 40.21 -13.16
CA SER A 715 -38.14 39.85 -13.29
C SER A 715 -38.69 40.43 -14.58
N VAL A 716 -39.22 39.57 -15.45
CA VAL A 716 -39.89 40.00 -16.68
C VAL A 716 -41.40 40.01 -16.41
N PRO A 717 -42.11 41.11 -16.70
CA PRO A 717 -43.56 41.15 -16.54
C PRO A 717 -44.23 40.31 -17.63
N PHE A 718 -45.02 39.32 -17.23
CA PHE A 718 -45.82 38.49 -18.14
C PHE A 718 -47.24 38.34 -17.58
N LEU A 719 -48.24 38.88 -18.28
CA LEU A 719 -49.68 38.76 -17.96
C LEU A 719 -49.98 38.92 -16.46
N LEU A 720 -49.58 40.06 -15.87
CA LEU A 720 -49.76 40.45 -14.46
C LEU A 720 -48.92 39.68 -13.40
N VAL A 721 -48.10 38.70 -13.80
CA VAL A 721 -47.20 37.97 -12.90
C VAL A 721 -45.73 38.30 -13.22
N ARG A 722 -44.94 38.62 -12.19
CA ARG A 722 -43.48 38.81 -12.33
C ARG A 722 -42.81 37.44 -12.22
N ILE A 723 -42.18 36.98 -13.30
CA ILE A 723 -41.47 35.69 -13.30
C ILE A 723 -39.95 35.95 -13.18
N PRO A 724 -39.28 35.43 -12.15
CA PRO A 724 -37.84 35.56 -12.02
C PRO A 724 -37.14 34.77 -13.13
N SER A 725 -36.19 35.41 -13.81
CA SER A 725 -35.39 34.84 -14.89
C SER A 725 -33.91 35.07 -14.58
N LEU A 726 -33.10 34.03 -14.77
CA LEU A 726 -31.65 34.07 -14.61
C LEU A 726 -31.02 34.71 -15.84
N ARG A 727 -30.24 35.77 -15.64
CA ARG A 727 -29.57 36.53 -16.69
C ARG A 727 -28.06 36.41 -16.57
N ILE A 728 -27.39 35.92 -17.62
CA ILE A 728 -25.93 35.73 -17.67
C ILE A 728 -25.35 36.56 -18.81
N GLN A 729 -24.43 37.47 -18.47
CA GLN A 729 -23.68 38.28 -19.42
C GLN A 729 -22.25 37.78 -19.56
N THR A 730 -21.75 37.72 -20.80
CA THR A 730 -20.44 37.14 -21.14
C THR A 730 -19.55 38.15 -21.84
N SER A 731 -18.22 37.98 -21.75
CA SER A 731 -17.26 38.83 -22.46
C SER A 731 -17.13 38.50 -23.95
N ARG A 732 -17.46 37.26 -24.36
CA ARG A 732 -17.26 36.77 -25.73
C ARG A 732 -18.46 36.99 -26.65
N ARG A 733 -19.66 37.13 -26.10
CA ARG A 733 -20.90 37.34 -26.87
C ARG A 733 -21.65 38.57 -26.35
N PRO A 734 -22.13 39.46 -27.24
CA PRO A 734 -22.93 40.62 -26.86
C PRO A 734 -24.34 40.22 -26.42
N GLU A 735 -24.84 39.07 -26.90
CA GLU A 735 -26.16 38.55 -26.54
C GLU A 735 -26.16 37.99 -25.11
N VAL A 736 -27.19 38.37 -24.37
CA VAL A 736 -27.38 37.93 -22.98
C VAL A 736 -28.16 36.63 -22.97
N PHE A 737 -27.66 35.64 -22.22
CA PHE A 737 -28.40 34.41 -21.99
C PHE A 737 -29.44 34.61 -20.88
N GLU A 738 -30.69 34.27 -21.17
CA GLU A 738 -31.80 34.38 -20.23
C GLU A 738 -32.52 33.04 -20.10
N ALA A 739 -32.77 32.59 -18.87
CA ALA A 739 -33.44 31.32 -18.58
C ALA A 739 -34.45 31.45 -17.44
N ASN A 740 -35.66 30.92 -17.66
CA ASN A 740 -36.72 30.87 -16.66
C ASN A 740 -36.71 29.51 -15.95
N LEU A 741 -36.12 29.47 -14.75
CA LEU A 741 -35.89 28.26 -13.95
C LEU A 741 -36.97 28.05 -12.86
N LYS A 742 -38.06 28.82 -12.88
CA LYS A 742 -39.15 28.75 -11.89
C LYS A 742 -38.60 28.75 -10.45
N THR A 743 -38.85 27.69 -9.69
CA THR A 743 -38.44 27.51 -8.29
C THR A 743 -36.94 27.32 -8.11
N GLU A 744 -36.19 26.93 -9.14
CA GLU A 744 -34.74 26.73 -9.05
C GLU A 744 -33.93 28.00 -9.36
N THR A 745 -34.57 29.13 -9.70
CA THR A 745 -33.88 30.33 -10.19
C THR A 745 -32.88 30.90 -9.18
N GLU A 746 -33.26 30.96 -7.90
CA GLU A 746 -32.39 31.47 -6.83
C GLU A 746 -31.23 30.51 -6.53
N LEU A 747 -31.49 29.19 -6.56
CA LEU A 747 -30.46 28.16 -6.41
C LEU A 747 -29.42 28.24 -7.54
N TRP A 748 -29.86 28.29 -8.80
CA TRP A 748 -28.96 28.41 -9.95
C TRP A 748 -28.15 29.70 -9.94
N ASN A 749 -28.74 30.82 -9.49
CA ASN A 749 -28.01 32.07 -9.30
C ASN A 749 -26.90 31.92 -8.24
N LEU A 750 -27.20 31.29 -7.09
CA LEU A 750 -26.23 31.05 -6.02
C LEU A 750 -25.08 30.14 -6.47
N VAL A 751 -25.38 29.00 -7.08
CA VAL A 751 -24.34 28.03 -7.51
C VAL A 751 -23.47 28.55 -8.65
N ILE A 752 -24.04 29.31 -9.60
CA ILE A 752 -23.24 29.92 -10.68
C ILE A 752 -22.33 31.00 -10.11
N LYS A 753 -22.81 31.82 -9.16
CA LYS A 753 -21.97 32.83 -8.50
C LYS A 753 -20.82 32.20 -7.71
N GLU A 754 -21.07 31.11 -6.99
CA GLU A 754 -20.03 30.39 -6.25
C GLU A 754 -18.98 29.78 -7.21
N MET A 755 -19.40 29.11 -8.29
CA MET A 755 -18.48 28.57 -9.32
C MET A 755 -17.69 29.67 -10.02
N TRP A 756 -18.33 30.79 -10.33
CA TRP A 756 -17.69 31.95 -10.96
C TRP A 756 -16.66 32.60 -10.02
N ALA A 757 -17.00 32.76 -8.74
CA ALA A 757 -16.07 33.24 -7.73
C ALA A 757 -14.89 32.27 -7.56
N GLY A 758 -15.15 30.97 -7.40
CA GLY A 758 -14.12 29.93 -7.33
C GLY A 758 -13.19 29.89 -8.54
N ARG A 759 -13.72 30.07 -9.76
CA ARG A 759 -12.90 30.16 -10.99
C ARG A 759 -12.00 31.39 -10.99
N LYS A 760 -12.50 32.56 -10.57
CA LYS A 760 -11.69 33.77 -10.43
C LYS A 760 -10.57 33.57 -9.42
N MET A 761 -10.87 32.98 -8.26
CA MET A 761 -9.87 32.66 -7.23
C MET A 761 -8.82 31.69 -7.77
N ALA A 762 -9.23 30.63 -8.48
CA ALA A 762 -8.31 29.66 -9.08
C ALA A 762 -7.39 30.30 -10.14
N ASP A 763 -7.90 31.22 -10.95
CA ASP A 763 -7.11 31.91 -11.98
C ASP A 763 -6.14 32.94 -11.39
N GLN A 764 -6.55 33.64 -10.31
CA GLN A 764 -5.74 34.63 -9.59
C GLN A 764 -4.61 33.98 -8.78
N HIS A 765 -4.91 32.91 -8.03
CA HIS A 765 -3.95 32.22 -7.17
C HIS A 765 -3.22 31.06 -7.85
N LYS A 766 -3.55 30.74 -9.11
CA LYS A 766 -3.02 29.58 -9.87
C LYS A 766 -3.17 28.26 -9.12
N ASP A 767 -4.18 28.17 -8.27
CA ASP A 767 -4.46 27.03 -7.43
C ASP A 767 -5.79 26.39 -7.89
N PRO A 768 -5.75 25.21 -8.54
CA PRO A 768 -6.95 24.55 -9.02
C PRO A 768 -7.88 24.09 -7.88
N GLN A 769 -7.39 24.00 -6.63
CA GLN A 769 -8.21 23.56 -5.49
C GLN A 769 -9.37 24.50 -5.20
N TYR A 770 -9.24 25.79 -5.49
CA TYR A 770 -10.38 26.73 -5.37
C TYR A 770 -11.57 26.32 -6.23
N MET A 771 -11.29 25.79 -7.43
CA MET A 771 -12.34 25.30 -8.32
C MET A 771 -12.97 24.01 -7.78
N THR A 772 -12.15 23.09 -7.27
CA THR A 772 -12.63 21.84 -6.66
C THR A 772 -13.45 22.12 -5.40
N GLN A 773 -12.99 23.04 -4.55
CA GLN A 773 -13.71 23.45 -3.35
C GLN A 773 -15.01 24.18 -3.68
N ALA A 774 -15.02 25.07 -4.68
CA ALA A 774 -16.24 25.76 -5.11
C ALA A 774 -17.28 24.77 -5.63
N LEU A 775 -16.82 23.75 -6.38
CA LEU A 775 -17.68 22.68 -6.84
C LEU A 775 -18.25 21.86 -5.67
N THR A 776 -17.43 21.50 -4.68
CA THR A 776 -17.90 20.84 -3.45
C THR A 776 -18.94 21.70 -2.72
N ASN A 777 -18.67 23.00 -2.54
CA ASN A 777 -19.62 23.94 -1.92
C ASN A 777 -20.95 23.95 -2.70
N VAL A 778 -20.91 23.97 -4.03
CA VAL A 778 -22.11 23.94 -4.88
C VAL A 778 -22.91 22.66 -4.73
N LEU A 779 -22.25 21.50 -4.67
CA LEU A 779 -22.93 20.23 -4.44
C LEU A 779 -23.57 20.19 -3.05
N LEU A 780 -22.92 20.76 -2.03
CA LEU A 780 -23.48 20.86 -0.68
C LEU A 780 -24.68 21.82 -0.64
N ILE A 781 -24.58 22.98 -1.31
CA ILE A 781 -25.67 23.96 -1.46
C ILE A 781 -26.91 23.27 -2.05
N ASP A 782 -26.70 22.47 -3.09
CA ASP A 782 -27.77 21.72 -3.76
C ASP A 782 -28.41 20.68 -2.84
N ALA A 783 -27.59 19.87 -2.16
CA ALA A 783 -28.05 18.84 -1.23
C ALA A 783 -28.79 19.43 -0.01
N VAL A 784 -28.31 20.54 0.56
CA VAL A 784 -28.98 21.25 1.67
C VAL A 784 -30.31 21.86 1.20
N THR A 785 -30.35 22.43 0.00
CA THR A 785 -31.58 23.02 -0.56
C THR A 785 -32.64 21.94 -0.81
N GLY A 786 -32.24 20.79 -1.35
CA GLY A 786 -33.12 19.64 -1.57
C GLY A 786 -33.65 19.00 -0.28
N CYS A 787 -32.82 18.99 0.78
CA CYS A 787 -33.17 18.43 2.08
C CYS A 787 -34.20 19.28 2.87
N LEU A 788 -34.02 20.61 2.92
CA LEU A 788 -34.80 21.48 3.81
C LEU A 788 -36.19 21.89 3.27
N GLN A 789 -36.45 21.74 1.95
CA GLN A 789 -37.72 21.94 1.20
C GLN A 789 -38.60 23.18 1.52
N ASN A 790 -38.15 24.13 2.34
CA ASN A 790 -38.87 25.35 2.75
C ASN A 790 -38.26 26.62 2.10
N GLN A 791 -38.99 27.74 2.09
CA GLN A 791 -38.48 29.04 1.58
C GLN A 791 -37.20 29.54 2.29
N ARG A 792 -36.89 29.03 3.50
CA ARG A 792 -35.66 29.33 4.24
C ARG A 792 -34.44 28.50 3.79
N SER A 793 -34.64 27.47 2.97
CA SER A 793 -33.59 26.55 2.51
C SER A 793 -32.45 27.26 1.76
N ILE A 794 -32.77 28.25 0.93
CA ILE A 794 -31.79 29.02 0.15
C ILE A 794 -30.98 29.94 1.06
N THR A 795 -31.62 30.56 2.06
CA THR A 795 -30.92 31.37 3.07
C THR A 795 -29.95 30.51 3.89
N ALA A 796 -30.37 29.32 4.30
CA ALA A 796 -29.51 28.37 4.99
C ALA A 796 -28.34 27.90 4.10
N ALA A 797 -28.62 27.50 2.85
CA ALA A 797 -27.62 27.07 1.89
C ALA A 797 -26.63 28.19 1.49
N SER A 798 -27.04 29.47 1.55
CA SER A 798 -26.16 30.61 1.27
C SER A 798 -24.97 30.70 2.23
N LYS A 799 -25.07 30.12 3.45
CA LYS A 799 -23.95 30.01 4.39
C LYS A 799 -22.79 29.16 3.83
N LEU A 800 -23.06 28.30 2.86
CA LEU A 800 -22.06 27.46 2.18
C LEU A 800 -21.38 28.16 0.99
N ALA A 801 -21.94 29.27 0.48
CA ALA A 801 -21.41 30.03 -0.65
C ALA A 801 -20.23 30.94 -0.23
N TYR A 802 -19.15 30.29 0.17
CA TYR A 802 -17.98 30.91 0.79
C TYR A 802 -17.23 31.83 -0.17
N PHE A 803 -17.00 31.43 -1.42
CA PHE A 803 -16.20 32.21 -2.35
C PHE A 803 -16.94 33.44 -2.87
N ASP A 804 -18.26 33.35 -3.11
CA ASP A 804 -19.02 34.54 -3.49
C ASP A 804 -19.02 35.59 -2.37
N LYS A 805 -19.11 35.16 -1.10
CA LYS A 805 -19.01 36.04 0.07
C LYS A 805 -17.64 36.71 0.19
N ILE A 806 -16.56 35.93 0.16
CA ILE A 806 -15.19 36.48 0.27
C ILE A 806 -14.87 37.43 -0.87
N ARG A 807 -15.29 37.11 -2.09
CA ARG A 807 -15.06 37.97 -3.25
C ARG A 807 -15.70 39.35 -3.07
N GLN A 808 -16.82 39.44 -2.35
CA GLN A 808 -17.51 40.71 -2.08
C GLN A 808 -16.92 41.46 -0.88
N GLU A 809 -16.46 40.74 0.14
CA GLU A 809 -15.94 41.32 1.39
C GLU A 809 -14.46 41.73 1.32
N VAL A 810 -13.62 40.98 0.58
CA VAL A 810 -12.17 41.22 0.48
C VAL A 810 -11.70 41.04 -0.97
N PRO A 811 -11.45 42.11 -1.73
CA PRO A 811 -10.76 41.98 -3.02
C PRO A 811 -9.30 41.59 -2.78
N MET A 812 -9.01 40.29 -2.74
CA MET A 812 -7.64 39.78 -2.69
C MET A 812 -6.97 40.00 -4.05
N ILE A 813 -6.08 41.00 -4.13
CA ILE A 813 -5.31 41.31 -5.33
C ILE A 813 -3.95 40.63 -5.20
N VAL A 814 -3.72 39.58 -5.98
CA VAL A 814 -2.38 39.00 -6.15
C VAL A 814 -1.53 39.99 -6.97
N PRO A 815 -0.32 40.36 -6.53
CA PRO A 815 0.55 41.25 -7.31
C PRO A 815 0.79 40.71 -8.73
N LYS A 816 0.80 41.60 -9.73
CA LYS A 816 0.97 41.21 -11.14
C LYS A 816 2.25 40.39 -11.35
N THR A 817 3.35 40.80 -10.70
CA THR A 817 4.64 40.09 -10.68
C THR A 817 4.51 38.65 -10.21
N THR A 818 3.73 38.40 -9.17
CA THR A 818 3.44 37.04 -8.67
C THR A 818 2.59 36.26 -9.66
N SER A 819 1.56 36.86 -10.25
CA SER A 819 0.66 36.16 -11.17
C SER A 819 1.32 35.72 -12.49
N GLU A 820 2.36 36.44 -12.94
CA GLU A 820 3.12 36.14 -14.15
C GLU A 820 4.17 35.04 -13.92
N THR A 821 4.77 35.01 -12.74
CA THR A 821 5.81 34.04 -12.36
C THR A 821 5.24 32.75 -11.81
N LEU A 822 4.16 32.79 -11.03
CA LEU A 822 3.53 31.61 -10.45
C LEU A 822 2.89 30.76 -11.56
N LYS A 823 3.34 29.52 -11.69
CA LYS A 823 2.79 28.54 -12.64
C LYS A 823 1.57 27.85 -12.03
N HIS A 824 1.76 27.16 -10.89
CA HIS A 824 0.74 26.39 -10.19
C HIS A 824 1.05 26.28 -8.69
N LYS A 825 0.02 25.99 -7.86
CA LYS A 825 0.18 25.49 -6.48
C LYS A 825 -0.27 24.02 -6.37
N ILE A 826 0.42 23.26 -5.53
CA ILE A 826 0.11 21.86 -5.19
C ILE A 826 -0.08 21.76 -3.68
N ASN A 827 -0.99 20.90 -3.24
CA ASN A 827 -1.21 20.60 -1.83
C ASN A 827 -0.81 19.14 -1.53
N PRO A 828 0.32 18.91 -0.85
CA PRO A 828 0.78 17.57 -0.47
C PRO A 828 -0.02 16.92 0.67
N SER A 829 -0.91 17.65 1.34
CA SER A 829 -1.77 17.16 2.44
C SER A 829 -3.22 16.98 2.02
N LEU A 830 -3.51 16.76 0.73
CA LEU A 830 -4.85 16.57 0.16
C LEU A 830 -5.68 15.48 0.88
N ASP A 831 -5.03 14.42 1.35
CA ASP A 831 -5.65 13.27 2.02
C ASP A 831 -5.49 13.27 3.53
N LEU A 832 -5.20 14.43 4.11
CA LEU A 832 -5.05 14.61 5.56
C LEU A 832 -6.06 15.65 6.06
N ALA A 833 -6.62 15.41 7.24
CA ALA A 833 -7.54 16.33 7.92
C ALA A 833 -6.96 17.75 8.14
N GLU A 834 -5.64 17.85 8.31
CA GLU A 834 -4.95 19.12 8.54
C GLU A 834 -3.71 19.26 7.64
N PRO A 835 -3.40 20.48 7.14
CA PRO A 835 -2.20 20.71 6.35
C PRO A 835 -0.93 20.49 7.18
N GLN A 836 0.03 19.78 6.61
CA GLN A 836 1.31 19.48 7.26
C GLN A 836 2.40 20.44 6.78
N THR A 837 3.43 20.63 7.61
CA THR A 837 4.61 21.41 7.18
C THR A 837 5.38 20.66 6.10
N VAL A 838 5.74 21.36 5.03
CA VAL A 838 6.62 20.85 3.98
C VAL A 838 8.08 21.09 4.40
N HIS A 839 8.72 20.08 4.98
CA HIS A 839 10.07 20.21 5.52
C HIS A 839 11.16 20.17 4.43
N VAL A 840 11.02 19.26 3.45
CA VAL A 840 12.04 19.06 2.41
C VAL A 840 11.40 18.75 1.07
N LEU A 841 11.95 19.35 0.00
CA LEU A 841 11.59 19.09 -1.38
C LEU A 841 12.81 18.56 -2.15
N LEU A 842 12.61 17.52 -2.97
CA LEU A 842 13.64 16.99 -3.85
C LEU A 842 13.05 16.65 -5.22
N TYR A 843 13.57 17.26 -6.27
CA TYR A 843 13.29 16.88 -7.66
C TYR A 843 14.31 15.86 -8.15
N THR A 844 13.85 14.76 -8.74
CA THR A 844 14.68 13.77 -9.43
C THR A 844 14.31 13.74 -10.91
N PRO A 845 15.26 14.02 -11.84
CA PRO A 845 14.98 14.03 -13.28
C PRO A 845 14.64 12.62 -13.80
N GLY A 846 13.91 12.56 -14.93
CA GLY A 846 13.49 11.33 -15.60
C GLY A 846 13.64 11.40 -17.12
N GLN A 847 13.50 10.27 -17.82
CA GLN A 847 13.51 10.23 -19.30
C GLN A 847 12.08 10.31 -19.83
N LEU A 848 11.79 11.38 -20.58
CA LEU A 848 10.52 11.57 -21.29
C LEU A 848 10.65 11.00 -22.71
N THR A 849 10.70 9.68 -22.91
CA THR A 849 10.53 9.13 -24.27
C THR A 849 9.18 8.44 -24.40
N GLY A 850 8.38 8.87 -25.39
CA GLY A 850 7.03 8.36 -25.66
C GLY A 850 6.98 6.92 -26.19
N THR A 851 8.03 6.13 -25.99
CA THR A 851 8.08 4.70 -26.33
C THR A 851 8.15 3.91 -25.04
N GLY A 852 7.05 3.29 -24.63
CA GLY A 852 6.91 2.51 -23.39
C GLY A 852 7.79 1.25 -23.33
N LYS A 853 9.12 1.43 -23.41
CA LYS A 853 10.11 0.42 -23.02
C LYS A 853 10.25 0.44 -21.51
N VAL A 854 10.33 -0.75 -20.93
CA VAL A 854 10.55 -0.97 -19.49
C VAL A 854 11.91 -0.38 -19.12
N GLY A 855 11.91 0.79 -18.48
CA GLY A 855 13.12 1.52 -18.06
C GLY A 855 12.95 3.04 -17.99
N ASP A 856 12.01 3.62 -18.75
CA ASP A 856 11.78 5.06 -18.73
C ASP A 856 10.96 5.48 -17.51
N MET A 857 11.60 6.20 -16.59
CA MET A 857 10.96 6.76 -15.40
C MET A 857 10.58 8.21 -15.65
N ASN A 858 9.30 8.55 -15.42
CA ASN A 858 8.85 9.93 -15.35
C ASN A 858 9.63 10.69 -14.26
N PRO A 859 9.88 12.00 -14.44
CA PRO A 859 10.49 12.82 -13.41
C PRO A 859 9.61 12.84 -12.15
N LYS A 860 10.23 12.86 -10.97
CA LYS A 860 9.52 12.76 -9.68
C LYS A 860 9.86 13.94 -8.77
N LEU A 861 8.88 14.38 -7.99
CA LEU A 861 9.03 15.33 -6.89
C LEU A 861 8.74 14.63 -5.56
N TRP A 862 9.73 14.58 -4.68
CA TRP A 862 9.65 14.00 -3.34
C TRP A 862 9.40 15.09 -2.31
N VAL A 863 8.48 14.83 -1.39
CA VAL A 863 8.00 15.81 -0.40
C VAL A 863 8.03 15.17 0.99
N ALA A 864 8.86 15.67 1.90
CA ALA A 864 8.78 15.32 3.32
C ALA A 864 7.76 16.18 4.05
N LEU A 865 6.81 15.53 4.71
CA LEU A 865 5.84 16.13 5.61
C LEU A 865 6.22 15.83 7.07
N SER A 866 5.51 16.47 8.00
CA SER A 866 5.69 16.23 9.43
C SER A 866 5.39 14.78 9.83
N GLY A 867 6.04 14.30 10.90
CA GLY A 867 5.84 12.94 11.44
C GLY A 867 6.42 11.82 10.57
N GLY A 868 7.55 12.04 9.88
CA GLY A 868 8.26 10.99 9.13
C GLY A 868 7.58 10.54 7.83
N LYS A 869 6.63 11.32 7.32
CA LYS A 869 5.85 11.00 6.12
C LYS A 869 6.50 11.55 4.86
N VAL A 870 6.55 10.74 3.80
CA VAL A 870 7.03 11.16 2.47
C VAL A 870 5.97 10.91 1.41
N VAL A 871 5.65 11.94 0.64
CA VAL A 871 4.73 11.88 -0.50
C VAL A 871 5.52 12.10 -1.78
N VAL A 872 5.16 11.38 -2.85
CA VAL A 872 5.85 11.46 -4.14
C VAL A 872 4.86 11.92 -5.20
N PHE A 873 5.25 12.89 -6.03
CA PHE A 873 4.49 13.39 -7.18
C PHE A 873 5.21 13.04 -8.48
N ASP A 874 4.44 12.75 -9.53
CA ASP A 874 4.93 12.78 -10.91
C ASP A 874 5.09 14.25 -11.31
N ALA A 875 6.29 14.66 -11.69
CA ALA A 875 6.57 16.05 -12.02
C ALA A 875 6.16 16.43 -13.45
N ALA A 876 5.81 15.47 -14.31
CA ALA A 876 5.26 15.74 -15.64
C ALA A 876 3.77 16.12 -15.56
N SER A 877 2.99 15.39 -14.74
CA SER A 877 1.56 15.60 -14.55
C SER A 877 1.19 16.41 -13.30
N TRP A 878 2.11 16.54 -12.35
CA TRP A 878 1.89 17.03 -10.99
C TRP A 878 0.83 16.23 -10.20
N SER A 879 0.60 14.97 -10.57
CA SER A 879 -0.25 14.05 -9.82
C SER A 879 0.55 13.33 -8.75
N MET A 880 -0.05 13.12 -7.57
CA MET A 880 0.54 12.27 -6.54
C MET A 880 0.72 10.84 -7.08
N LEU A 881 1.77 10.12 -6.65
CA LEU A 881 2.08 8.75 -7.05
C LEU A 881 1.80 7.72 -5.94
N GLN A 882 1.87 8.12 -4.67
CA GLN A 882 1.59 7.23 -3.54
C GLN A 882 1.17 8.05 -2.33
N ASP A 883 0.14 7.59 -1.61
CA ASP A 883 -0.48 8.38 -0.54
C ASP A 883 0.47 8.73 0.62
N CYS A 884 1.44 7.87 0.96
CA CYS A 884 2.50 8.15 1.95
C CYS A 884 3.49 6.98 2.08
N ILE A 885 4.80 7.26 2.15
CA ILE A 885 5.85 6.36 2.64
C ILE A 885 6.21 6.79 4.08
N GLN A 886 6.06 5.89 5.05
CA GLN A 886 6.35 6.17 6.46
C GLN A 886 7.79 5.76 6.82
N LEU A 887 8.65 6.73 7.15
CA LEU A 887 10.09 6.55 7.43
C LEU A 887 10.42 6.84 8.91
N GLY A 888 9.74 6.16 9.84
CA GLY A 888 9.84 6.42 11.28
C GLY A 888 8.77 7.40 11.77
N GLN A 889 8.95 7.97 12.97
CA GLN A 889 7.99 8.91 13.59
C GLN A 889 8.55 10.34 13.73
N SER A 890 9.85 10.51 13.48
CA SER A 890 10.58 11.76 13.69
C SER A 890 10.59 12.63 12.42
N GLN A 891 10.92 13.92 12.58
CA GLN A 891 11.02 14.85 11.46
C GLN A 891 12.16 14.47 10.50
N LEU A 892 11.91 14.65 9.19
CA LEU A 892 12.90 14.50 8.13
C LEU A 892 13.50 15.86 7.82
N ASN A 893 14.84 15.95 7.79
CA ASN A 893 15.56 17.22 7.76
C ASN A 893 16.19 17.53 6.40
N CYS A 894 16.63 16.52 5.65
CA CYS A 894 17.28 16.70 4.36
C CYS A 894 17.07 15.49 3.44
N MET A 895 17.17 15.71 2.12
CA MET A 895 17.07 14.67 1.10
C MET A 895 18.09 14.88 -0.01
N ILE A 896 18.54 13.79 -0.63
CA ILE A 896 19.35 13.83 -1.84
C ILE A 896 18.99 12.67 -2.77
N GLY A 897 18.89 12.96 -4.07
CA GLY A 897 18.74 11.96 -5.12
C GLY A 897 20.10 11.52 -5.63
N LEU A 898 20.34 10.21 -5.68
CA LEU A 898 21.55 9.64 -6.26
C LEU A 898 21.25 9.09 -7.66
N VAL A 899 22.24 9.16 -8.56
CA VAL A 899 22.15 8.69 -9.96
C VAL A 899 21.84 7.18 -10.06
N GLN A 900 21.96 6.43 -8.95
CA GLN A 900 21.64 5.00 -8.83
C GLN A 900 20.26 4.78 -8.18
N GLU A 901 19.18 5.30 -8.75
CA GLU A 901 17.79 4.92 -8.44
C GLU A 901 17.43 4.89 -6.93
N GLN A 902 18.08 5.76 -6.16
CA GLN A 902 17.95 5.81 -4.70
C GLN A 902 17.80 7.24 -4.22
N VAL A 903 16.94 7.42 -3.22
CA VAL A 903 16.80 8.67 -2.48
C VAL A 903 17.24 8.44 -1.04
N TRP A 904 18.18 9.26 -0.58
CA TRP A 904 18.66 9.24 0.80
C TRP A 904 18.01 10.37 1.58
N ILE A 905 17.55 10.07 2.79
CA ILE A 905 16.75 10.98 3.60
C ILE A 905 17.32 11.01 5.02
N GLY A 906 17.83 12.16 5.45
CA GLY A 906 18.32 12.37 6.81
C GLY A 906 17.21 12.76 7.76
N SER A 907 17.22 12.17 8.96
CA SER A 907 16.16 12.34 9.96
C SER A 907 16.69 12.82 11.31
N GLN A 908 15.78 13.40 12.11
CA GLN A 908 16.04 13.86 13.46
C GLN A 908 16.40 12.72 14.43
N ASP A 909 15.96 11.49 14.16
CA ASP A 909 16.30 10.29 14.94
C ASP A 909 17.72 9.75 14.68
N SER A 910 18.59 10.53 14.01
CA SER A 910 19.98 10.18 13.67
C SER A 910 20.12 9.05 12.64
N VAL A 911 19.07 8.76 11.87
CA VAL A 911 19.05 7.74 10.82
C VAL A 911 19.06 8.41 9.43
N ILE A 912 19.77 7.79 8.48
CA ILE A 912 19.59 8.07 7.06
C ILE A 912 18.80 6.92 6.45
N TYR A 913 17.57 7.21 6.01
CA TYR A 913 16.70 6.24 5.32
C TYR A 913 17.04 6.23 3.83
N ILE A 914 17.12 5.02 3.24
CA ILE A 914 17.36 4.85 1.81
C ILE A 914 16.13 4.25 1.18
N ILE A 915 15.52 4.99 0.25
CA ILE A 915 14.39 4.54 -0.56
C ILE A 915 14.90 4.14 -1.94
N ASP A 916 14.49 2.97 -2.39
CA ASP A 916 14.62 2.53 -3.78
C ASP A 916 13.50 3.16 -4.61
N THR A 917 13.85 3.87 -5.69
CA THR A 917 12.89 4.66 -6.48
C THR A 917 12.00 3.81 -7.39
N HIS A 918 12.30 2.52 -7.56
CA HIS A 918 11.47 1.56 -8.30
C HIS A 918 10.50 0.83 -7.39
N SER A 919 10.99 0.27 -6.29
CA SER A 919 10.14 -0.48 -5.37
C SER A 919 9.37 0.41 -4.39
N MET A 920 9.71 1.71 -4.32
CA MET A 920 9.13 2.70 -3.41
C MET A 920 9.16 2.23 -1.94
N SER A 921 10.17 1.46 -1.56
CA SER A 921 10.29 0.84 -0.24
C SER A 921 11.61 1.20 0.45
N SER A 922 11.57 1.51 1.74
CA SER A 922 12.77 1.76 2.55
C SER A 922 13.22 0.49 3.28
N ASN A 923 14.09 -0.30 2.65
CA ASN A 923 14.60 -1.54 3.27
C ASN A 923 16.01 -1.39 3.86
N LYS A 924 16.64 -0.22 3.68
CA LYS A 924 18.01 0.06 4.13
C LYS A 924 18.05 1.33 4.98
N GLN A 925 18.88 1.30 6.02
CA GLN A 925 19.08 2.41 6.96
C GLN A 925 20.56 2.55 7.29
N LEU A 926 21.08 3.78 7.29
CA LEU A 926 22.42 4.09 7.77
C LEU A 926 22.32 4.74 9.15
N THR A 927 23.07 4.20 10.10
CA THR A 927 22.99 4.55 11.51
C THR A 927 24.38 4.85 12.07
N GLU A 928 25.22 5.58 11.35
CA GLU A 928 26.58 5.92 11.86
C GLU A 928 26.61 7.25 12.61
N HIS A 929 25.72 8.18 12.27
CA HIS A 929 25.50 9.41 13.05
C HIS A 929 24.99 9.11 14.45
N ARG A 930 25.20 10.04 15.39
CA ARG A 930 24.71 9.94 16.79
C ARG A 930 23.72 11.03 17.19
N HIS A 931 23.60 12.06 16.36
CA HIS A 931 22.67 13.18 16.50
C HIS A 931 21.89 13.35 15.19
N GLU A 932 20.90 14.25 15.20
CA GLU A 932 20.07 14.55 14.04
C GLU A 932 20.92 14.83 12.79
N VAL A 933 20.53 14.20 11.67
CA VAL A 933 21.19 14.42 10.39
C VAL A 933 20.66 15.72 9.81
N THR A 934 21.51 16.71 9.61
CA THR A 934 21.11 18.07 9.23
C THR A 934 21.30 18.35 7.75
N GLY A 935 22.24 17.66 7.08
CA GLY A 935 22.53 17.89 5.66
C GLY A 935 23.11 16.68 4.94
N LEU A 936 22.86 16.63 3.64
CA LEU A 936 23.35 15.63 2.69
C LEU A 936 23.84 16.33 1.43
N THR A 937 24.97 15.90 0.88
CA THR A 937 25.52 16.43 -0.38
C THR A 937 26.28 15.34 -1.13
N VAL A 938 26.42 15.47 -2.45
CA VAL A 938 27.10 14.47 -3.29
C VAL A 938 28.23 15.13 -4.06
N ASP A 939 29.37 14.45 -4.11
CA ASP A 939 30.49 14.84 -4.97
C ASP A 939 30.34 14.16 -6.33
N SER A 940 30.04 14.96 -7.35
CA SER A 940 29.89 14.52 -8.74
C SER A 940 31.21 14.47 -9.52
N THR A 941 32.35 14.84 -8.90
CA THR A 941 33.65 14.93 -9.62
C THR A 941 34.32 13.58 -9.88
N PHE A 942 33.94 12.52 -9.17
CA PHE A 942 34.58 11.20 -9.26
C PHE A 942 33.64 10.12 -9.83
N PHE A 943 33.55 10.00 -11.16
CA PHE A 943 32.98 8.79 -11.79
C PHE A 943 34.06 7.70 -11.88
N PRO A 944 33.79 6.42 -11.51
CA PRO A 944 32.48 5.78 -11.35
C PRO A 944 31.97 5.60 -9.90
N SER A 945 32.70 6.05 -8.86
CA SER A 945 32.26 5.92 -7.46
C SER A 945 31.74 7.25 -6.90
N LEU A 946 30.42 7.46 -6.93
CA LEU A 946 29.79 8.60 -6.27
C LEU A 946 30.12 8.59 -4.77
N LEU A 947 30.66 9.71 -4.28
CA LEU A 947 30.95 9.93 -2.88
C LEU A 947 29.85 10.83 -2.31
N THR A 948 29.11 10.33 -1.33
CA THR A 948 28.07 11.12 -0.65
C THR A 948 28.59 11.57 0.70
N TYR A 949 28.25 12.76 1.14
CA TYR A 949 28.61 13.28 2.45
C TYR A 949 27.33 13.57 3.24
N SER A 950 27.41 13.38 4.54
CA SER A 950 26.33 13.68 5.47
C SER A 950 26.88 14.39 6.70
N CYS A 951 26.13 15.32 7.26
CA CYS A 951 26.48 15.98 8.52
C CYS A 951 25.40 15.79 9.59
N SER A 952 25.82 15.84 10.85
CA SER A 952 24.94 15.89 12.01
C SER A 952 25.16 17.15 12.83
N ARG A 953 24.17 17.45 13.67
CA ARG A 953 24.14 18.64 14.54
C ARG A 953 25.41 18.89 15.34
N ASP A 954 26.00 17.83 15.88
CA ASP A 954 27.21 17.86 16.72
C ASP A 954 28.53 18.07 15.94
N GLY A 955 28.47 18.42 14.65
CA GLY A 955 29.64 18.69 13.83
C GLY A 955 30.31 17.46 13.22
N MET A 956 29.69 16.28 13.35
CA MET A 956 30.20 15.06 12.72
C MET A 956 29.87 15.07 11.22
N ILE A 957 30.87 14.81 10.38
CA ILE A 957 30.70 14.66 8.94
C ILE A 957 31.20 13.28 8.53
N LEU A 958 30.38 12.55 7.79
CA LEU A 958 30.70 11.23 7.26
C LEU A 958 30.71 11.28 5.74
N GLN A 959 31.79 10.75 5.17
CA GLN A 959 31.93 10.49 3.74
C GLN A 959 31.57 9.03 3.47
N TRP A 960 30.61 8.81 2.60
CA TRP A 960 30.07 7.53 2.20
C TRP A 960 30.49 7.17 0.78
N ASP A 961 30.68 5.89 0.57
CA ASP A 961 30.64 5.29 -0.76
C ASP A 961 29.19 4.95 -1.10
N SER A 962 28.62 5.62 -2.11
CA SER A 962 27.22 5.43 -2.51
C SER A 962 26.92 3.99 -2.96
N SER A 963 27.91 3.28 -3.50
CA SER A 963 27.73 1.92 -4.01
C SER A 963 27.74 0.87 -2.91
N SER A 964 28.68 0.98 -1.96
CA SER A 964 28.85 0.02 -0.87
C SER A 964 28.13 0.40 0.42
N LEU A 965 27.59 1.62 0.51
CA LEU A 965 26.94 2.19 1.70
C LEU A 965 27.84 2.23 2.95
N LYS A 966 29.16 2.22 2.76
CA LYS A 966 30.15 2.24 3.85
C LYS A 966 30.76 3.62 4.02
N VAL A 967 31.11 3.96 5.25
CA VAL A 967 31.87 5.18 5.58
C VAL A 967 33.32 5.00 5.12
N LYS A 968 33.78 5.90 4.25
CA LYS A 968 35.17 5.99 3.80
C LYS A 968 36.00 6.89 4.71
N ARG A 969 35.44 8.00 5.18
CA ARG A 969 36.10 8.96 6.07
C ARG A 969 35.12 9.59 7.05
N GLN A 970 35.63 9.96 8.21
CA GLN A 970 34.91 10.69 9.24
C GLN A 970 35.70 11.95 9.58
N PHE A 971 35.00 13.07 9.71
CA PHE A 971 35.51 14.35 10.16
C PHE A 971 34.70 14.82 11.35
N LEU A 972 35.34 15.52 12.29
CA LEU A 972 34.67 16.16 13.42
C LEU A 972 35.04 17.63 13.42
N LEU A 973 34.04 18.49 13.31
CA LEU A 973 34.17 19.94 13.44
C LEU A 973 33.83 20.36 14.87
N SER A 974 34.62 21.26 15.43
CA SER A 974 34.34 21.86 16.75
C SER A 974 33.26 22.94 16.60
N CYS A 975 31.99 22.52 16.53
CA CYS A 975 30.85 23.43 16.40
C CYS A 975 29.65 22.98 17.24
N ASP A 976 28.88 23.94 17.76
CA ASP A 976 27.69 23.65 18.58
C ASP A 976 26.49 23.16 17.75
N TYR A 977 26.41 23.60 16.50
CA TYR A 977 25.31 23.27 15.60
C TYR A 977 25.73 23.42 14.13
N LEU A 978 25.91 22.30 13.43
CA LEU A 978 26.17 22.24 11.99
C LEU A 978 24.86 22.12 11.22
N SER A 979 24.48 23.16 10.46
CA SER A 979 23.18 23.24 9.80
C SER A 979 23.15 22.59 8.41
N SER A 980 24.20 22.77 7.61
CA SER A 980 24.25 22.27 6.24
C SER A 980 25.67 22.16 5.69
N ILE A 981 25.83 21.35 4.64
CA ILE A 981 27.10 21.11 3.94
C ILE A 981 26.92 21.21 2.42
N GLN A 982 27.92 21.72 1.71
CA GLN A 982 27.96 21.76 0.24
C GLN A 982 29.34 21.41 -0.29
N ILE A 983 29.41 20.75 -1.46
CA ILE A 983 30.66 20.41 -2.14
C ILE A 983 30.77 21.20 -3.45
N HIS A 984 31.97 21.73 -3.68
CA HIS A 984 32.33 22.33 -4.96
C HIS A 984 33.84 22.17 -5.23
N ASN A 985 34.22 21.75 -6.44
CA ASN A 985 35.61 21.48 -6.84
C ASN A 985 36.39 20.61 -5.82
N SER A 986 35.75 19.56 -5.30
CA SER A 986 36.32 18.64 -4.31
C SER A 986 36.68 19.29 -2.96
N ALA A 987 36.18 20.49 -2.67
CA ALA A 987 36.25 21.14 -1.35
C ALA A 987 34.89 21.11 -0.65
N LEU A 988 34.89 20.76 0.64
CA LEU A 988 33.70 20.68 1.47
C LEU A 988 33.54 21.96 2.30
N TRP A 989 32.40 22.61 2.14
CA TRP A 989 31.99 23.82 2.86
C TRP A 989 30.90 23.49 3.88
N CYS A 990 31.08 23.99 5.10
CA CYS A 990 30.23 23.68 6.24
C CYS A 990 29.64 24.98 6.81
N CYS A 991 28.33 25.02 7.05
CA CYS A 991 27.69 26.14 7.74
C CYS A 991 27.34 25.75 9.15
N GLU A 992 28.05 26.35 10.08
CA GLU A 992 27.75 26.35 11.50
C GLU A 992 26.79 27.50 11.79
N TYR A 993 25.97 27.35 12.83
CA TYR A 993 24.98 28.36 13.24
C TYR A 993 25.56 29.76 13.47
N THR A 994 26.87 29.86 13.68
CA THR A 994 27.58 31.13 13.89
C THR A 994 28.70 31.41 12.88
N LYS A 995 29.10 30.45 12.03
CA LYS A 995 30.33 30.50 11.22
C LYS A 995 30.23 29.65 9.93
N ILE A 996 31.04 29.94 8.91
CA ILE A 996 31.20 29.07 7.73
C ILE A 996 32.67 28.65 7.65
N THR A 997 32.94 27.35 7.55
CA THR A 997 34.28 26.75 7.60
C THR A 997 34.60 25.98 6.32
N LEU A 998 35.79 26.20 5.76
CA LEU A 998 36.35 25.46 4.62
C LEU A 998 37.32 24.39 5.12
N HIS A 999 37.12 23.13 4.75
CA HIS A 999 38.07 22.06 5.10
C HIS A 999 39.29 22.09 4.17
N LYS A 1000 40.16 23.10 4.36
CA LYS A 1000 41.60 23.11 4.04
C LYS A 1000 42.33 24.35 4.60
N ASP A 1001 41.63 25.38 5.05
CA ASP A 1001 42.18 26.51 5.80
C ASP A 1001 41.18 27.00 6.86
N LEU A 1002 41.61 27.01 8.12
CA LEU A 1002 40.84 27.54 9.26
C LEU A 1002 40.81 29.08 9.18
N GLN A 1003 39.85 29.64 8.43
CA GLN A 1003 39.57 31.08 8.50
C GLN A 1003 38.10 31.30 8.89
N SER A 1004 37.90 31.99 10.01
CA SER A 1004 36.62 32.20 10.66
C SER A 1004 35.97 33.52 10.24
N MET A 1005 34.67 33.47 9.93
CA MET A 1005 33.80 34.65 9.78
C MET A 1005 33.30 35.17 11.15
N PRO A 1006 32.97 36.47 11.30
CA PRO A 1006 32.38 37.01 12.52
C PRO A 1006 30.96 36.48 12.81
N SER A 1007 30.59 36.47 14.09
CA SER A 1007 29.38 35.89 14.67
C SER A 1007 28.07 36.61 14.26
N ARG A 1008 27.28 35.97 13.38
CA ARG A 1008 25.83 36.20 13.15
C ARG A 1008 25.11 34.85 13.05
N LEU A 1009 23.81 34.79 13.33
CA LEU A 1009 23.00 33.55 13.33
C LEU A 1009 22.63 33.12 11.88
N PHE A 1010 23.53 32.44 11.19
CA PHE A 1010 23.33 32.03 9.79
C PHE A 1010 22.45 30.77 9.71
N MET A 1011 21.37 30.83 8.93
CA MET A 1011 20.48 29.68 8.69
C MET A 1011 20.81 28.95 7.39
N CYS A 1012 21.14 29.69 6.33
CA CYS A 1012 21.40 29.13 5.01
C CYS A 1012 22.49 29.92 4.27
N PHE A 1013 23.18 29.24 3.36
CA PHE A 1013 24.23 29.82 2.54
C PHE A 1013 24.22 29.25 1.11
N VAL A 1014 24.72 30.04 0.16
CA VAL A 1014 24.90 29.66 -1.23
C VAL A 1014 26.29 30.11 -1.69
N CYS A 1015 27.09 29.20 -2.23
CA CYS A 1015 28.42 29.51 -2.75
C CYS A 1015 28.43 29.67 -4.28
N LEU A 1016 28.99 30.78 -4.78
CA LEU A 1016 29.17 31.09 -6.21
C LEU A 1016 30.66 31.23 -6.56
N PHE A 1017 31.36 30.10 -6.72
CA PHE A 1017 32.81 30.09 -6.92
C PHE A 1017 33.28 30.68 -8.26
N GLN A 1018 32.47 30.59 -9.33
CA GLN A 1018 32.77 31.22 -10.63
C GLN A 1018 33.00 32.74 -10.51
N ARG A 1019 32.39 33.38 -9.49
CA ARG A 1019 32.49 34.81 -9.22
C ARG A 1019 33.23 35.12 -7.91
N GLY A 1020 33.76 34.10 -7.22
CA GLY A 1020 34.43 34.26 -5.92
C GLY A 1020 33.54 34.83 -4.81
N GLN A 1021 32.24 34.54 -4.84
CA GLN A 1021 31.24 35.08 -3.92
C GLN A 1021 30.59 33.99 -3.05
N LEU A 1022 30.30 34.32 -1.80
CA LEU A 1022 29.53 33.52 -0.85
C LEU A 1022 28.36 34.36 -0.36
N TRP A 1023 27.15 33.82 -0.44
CA TRP A 1023 25.91 34.47 -0.03
C TRP A 1023 25.39 33.81 1.24
N THR A 1024 25.02 34.59 2.24
CA THR A 1024 24.53 34.08 3.53
C THR A 1024 23.28 34.80 3.97
N GLY A 1025 22.29 34.05 4.47
CA GLY A 1025 21.06 34.58 5.05
C GLY A 1025 20.92 34.19 6.53
N CYS A 1026 20.40 35.12 7.33
CA CYS A 1026 20.14 34.93 8.76
C CYS A 1026 18.63 34.92 9.05
N ALA A 1027 18.20 34.14 10.05
CA ALA A 1027 16.78 34.08 10.45
C ALA A 1027 16.30 35.33 11.20
N ASP A 1028 17.21 36.07 11.82
CA ASP A 1028 16.95 37.23 12.68
C ASP A 1028 17.28 38.56 12.01
N SER A 1029 17.75 38.54 10.76
CA SER A 1029 18.16 39.72 10.02
C SER A 1029 17.50 39.79 8.64
N VAL A 1030 17.21 41.01 8.22
CA VAL A 1030 16.65 41.32 6.90
C VAL A 1030 17.76 41.57 5.85
N GLU A 1031 19.00 41.24 6.19
CA GLU A 1031 20.17 41.46 5.35
C GLU A 1031 20.66 40.16 4.71
N LEU A 1032 20.97 40.21 3.41
CA LEU A 1032 21.85 39.20 2.78
C LEU A 1032 23.28 39.73 2.80
N CYS A 1033 24.17 38.96 3.39
CA CYS A 1033 25.59 39.28 3.39
C CYS A 1033 26.29 38.56 2.25
N LEU A 1034 27.01 39.32 1.42
CA LEU A 1034 27.89 38.80 0.39
C LEU A 1034 29.34 38.91 0.85
N TRP A 1035 30.05 37.81 0.67
CA TRP A 1035 31.42 37.66 1.10
C TRP A 1035 32.28 37.26 -0.08
N HIS A 1036 33.53 37.71 -0.09
CA HIS A 1036 34.50 37.17 -1.02
C HIS A 1036 35.05 35.87 -0.46
N THR A 1037 35.22 34.86 -1.30
CA THR A 1037 35.83 33.57 -0.89
C THR A 1037 37.24 33.71 -0.35
N ASN A 1038 37.90 34.84 -0.64
CA ASN A 1038 39.29 35.13 -0.28
C ASN A 1038 39.42 36.14 0.87
N ASN A 1039 38.31 36.73 1.36
CA ASN A 1039 38.33 37.72 2.45
C ASN A 1039 37.13 37.53 3.40
N HIS A 1040 37.45 37.15 4.64
CA HIS A 1040 36.48 36.70 5.64
C HIS A 1040 36.25 37.69 6.81
N ARG A 1041 36.77 38.92 6.74
CA ARG A 1041 36.66 39.87 7.87
C ARG A 1041 35.36 40.67 7.87
N HIS A 1042 34.91 41.09 6.70
CA HIS A 1042 33.66 41.86 6.53
C HIS A 1042 32.96 41.41 5.25
N PRO A 1043 31.61 41.42 5.22
CA PRO A 1043 30.89 41.26 3.98
C PRO A 1043 31.25 42.44 3.06
N PHE A 1044 31.62 42.15 1.82
CA PHE A 1044 31.99 43.22 0.87
C PHE A 1044 30.75 43.96 0.36
N LYS A 1045 29.57 43.33 0.45
CA LYS A 1045 28.29 43.93 0.11
C LYS A 1045 27.19 43.36 1.02
N ILE A 1046 26.32 44.25 1.50
CA ILE A 1046 25.13 43.88 2.27
C ILE A 1046 23.93 44.33 1.43
N ILE A 1047 23.01 43.40 1.16
CA ILE A 1047 21.77 43.69 0.45
C ILE A 1047 20.66 43.74 1.48
N SER A 1048 20.08 44.92 1.69
CA SER A 1048 18.91 45.08 2.53
C SER A 1048 17.67 44.58 1.80
N LEU A 1049 16.98 43.59 2.36
CA LEU A 1049 15.72 43.09 1.82
C LEU A 1049 14.55 44.00 2.28
N PRO A 1050 13.49 44.16 1.49
CA PRO A 1050 12.33 44.98 1.88
C PRO A 1050 11.53 44.34 3.03
N GLY A 1051 11.13 45.06 4.08
CA GLY A 1051 10.28 44.54 5.17
C GLY A 1051 11.01 44.17 6.47
N SER A 1052 10.38 43.40 7.37
CA SER A 1052 10.89 43.09 8.72
C SER A 1052 11.17 41.59 9.00
N SER A 1053 11.03 40.71 8.00
CA SER A 1053 11.20 39.26 8.16
C SER A 1053 12.60 38.74 7.82
N GLY A 1054 13.05 37.72 8.55
CA GLY A 1054 14.31 37.04 8.30
C GLY A 1054 14.27 35.98 7.21
N VAL A 1055 15.45 35.48 6.86
CA VAL A 1055 15.69 34.52 5.77
C VAL A 1055 15.68 33.08 6.31
N THR A 1056 14.84 32.22 5.72
CA THR A 1056 14.74 30.80 6.11
C THR A 1056 15.53 29.87 5.21
N CYS A 1057 15.49 30.10 3.90
CA CYS A 1057 16.12 29.24 2.91
C CYS A 1057 16.54 30.04 1.67
N MET A 1058 17.53 29.53 0.94
CA MET A 1058 18.09 30.19 -0.23
C MET A 1058 18.59 29.17 -1.26
N ILE A 1059 18.40 29.45 -2.55
CA ILE A 1059 18.89 28.61 -3.65
C ILE A 1059 19.35 29.49 -4.83
N ARG A 1060 20.37 29.03 -5.56
CA ARG A 1060 20.77 29.60 -6.85
C ARG A 1060 20.03 28.91 -7.98
N VAL A 1061 19.45 29.67 -8.90
CA VAL A 1061 18.88 29.16 -10.15
C VAL A 1061 19.27 30.09 -11.29
N LYS A 1062 19.96 29.57 -12.31
CA LYS A 1062 20.61 30.38 -13.36
C LYS A 1062 21.48 31.51 -12.75
N ASP A 1063 21.20 32.76 -13.15
CA ASP A 1063 21.86 33.98 -12.68
C ASP A 1063 21.05 34.74 -11.61
N GLN A 1064 20.17 34.03 -10.88
CA GLN A 1064 19.33 34.60 -9.82
C GLN A 1064 19.50 33.83 -8.50
N ILE A 1065 19.38 34.56 -7.39
CA ILE A 1065 19.27 34.00 -6.03
C ILE A 1065 17.83 34.12 -5.56
N TRP A 1066 17.23 32.98 -5.23
CA TRP A 1066 15.88 32.87 -4.71
C TRP A 1066 15.91 32.72 -3.19
N VAL A 1067 15.18 33.57 -2.48
CA VAL A 1067 15.24 33.71 -1.02
C VAL A 1067 13.86 33.54 -0.44
N GLY A 1068 13.70 32.54 0.45
CA GLY A 1068 12.48 32.32 1.22
C GLY A 1068 12.53 33.04 2.56
N ARG A 1069 11.39 33.55 3.01
CA ARG A 1069 11.29 34.36 4.25
C ARG A 1069 10.23 33.86 5.22
N SER A 1070 10.42 34.23 6.48
CA SER A 1070 9.48 33.97 7.58
C SER A 1070 9.11 35.27 8.29
N ASP A 1071 7.82 35.61 8.31
CA ASP A 1071 7.30 36.67 9.17
C ASP A 1071 7.22 36.17 10.62
N ALA A 1072 8.31 36.37 11.35
CA ALA A 1072 8.33 36.26 12.80
C ALA A 1072 7.80 37.58 13.40
N GLY A 1073 6.48 37.68 13.56
CA GLY A 1073 5.86 38.66 14.46
C GLY A 1073 5.74 40.09 13.92
N GLY A 1074 4.69 40.34 13.13
CA GLY A 1074 4.25 41.69 12.79
C GLY A 1074 2.83 41.68 12.24
N GLN A 1075 1.84 41.96 13.10
CA GLN A 1075 0.45 42.08 12.70
C GLN A 1075 0.26 43.44 12.00
N CYS A 1076 0.45 43.50 10.69
CA CYS A 1076 -0.01 44.63 9.87
C CYS A 1076 -1.09 44.13 8.91
N ASN A 1077 -2.30 44.67 9.06
CA ASN A 1077 -3.47 44.46 8.19
C ASN A 1077 -4.08 43.04 8.11
N GLY A 1078 -3.89 42.18 9.11
CA GLY A 1078 -4.67 40.94 9.25
C GLY A 1078 -4.36 39.83 8.24
N GLN A 1079 -3.34 40.00 7.38
CA GLN A 1079 -2.90 38.99 6.41
C GLN A 1079 -1.40 38.74 6.59
N LEU A 1080 -1.05 37.60 7.20
CA LEU A 1080 0.32 37.08 7.22
C LEU A 1080 0.64 36.61 5.80
N SER A 1081 1.55 37.28 5.10
CA SER A 1081 1.98 36.90 3.74
C SER A 1081 3.49 36.72 3.72
N SER A 1082 3.96 35.48 3.59
CA SER A 1082 5.39 35.24 3.39
C SER A 1082 5.76 35.50 1.92
N GLN A 1083 7.01 35.92 1.72
CA GLN A 1083 7.49 36.38 0.42
C GLN A 1083 8.68 35.55 -0.05
N VAL A 1084 8.69 35.23 -1.34
CA VAL A 1084 9.87 34.77 -2.07
C VAL A 1084 10.47 35.98 -2.78
N LEU A 1085 11.74 36.27 -2.52
CA LEU A 1085 12.47 37.34 -3.19
C LEU A 1085 13.41 36.75 -4.24
N VAL A 1086 13.43 37.37 -5.41
CA VAL A 1086 14.38 37.05 -6.48
C VAL A 1086 15.39 38.17 -6.55
N VAL A 1087 16.64 37.86 -6.24
CA VAL A 1087 17.77 38.80 -6.28
C VAL A 1087 18.61 38.50 -7.50
N ASP A 1088 18.88 39.52 -8.30
CA ASP A 1088 19.76 39.40 -9.47
C ASP A 1088 21.23 39.38 -9.02
N ILE A 1089 22.01 38.44 -9.55
CA ILE A 1089 23.41 38.25 -9.12
C ILE A 1089 24.32 39.36 -9.66
N GLU A 1090 23.97 40.04 -10.75
CA GLU A 1090 24.78 41.09 -11.38
C GLU A 1090 24.52 42.45 -10.74
N SER A 1091 23.24 42.87 -10.69
CA SER A 1091 22.86 44.15 -10.11
C SER A 1091 22.89 44.12 -8.58
N HIS A 1092 22.77 42.93 -7.97
CA HIS A 1092 22.60 42.75 -6.53
C HIS A 1092 21.37 43.50 -5.96
N THR A 1093 20.33 43.66 -6.78
CA THR A 1093 19.06 44.27 -6.38
C THR A 1093 17.95 43.22 -6.38
N VAL A 1094 16.92 43.45 -5.56
CA VAL A 1094 15.70 42.64 -5.60
C VAL A 1094 14.99 42.92 -6.93
N ALA A 1095 14.93 41.91 -7.80
CA ALA A 1095 14.31 41.99 -9.11
C ALA A 1095 12.81 41.70 -9.06
N LYS A 1096 12.39 40.74 -8.21
CA LYS A 1096 10.97 40.35 -8.07
C LYS A 1096 10.63 40.09 -6.60
N GLU A 1097 9.46 40.57 -6.17
CA GLU A 1097 8.81 40.23 -4.90
C GLU A 1097 7.59 39.35 -5.18
N LEU A 1098 7.58 38.13 -4.65
CA LEU A 1098 6.59 37.10 -4.98
C LEU A 1098 5.83 36.64 -3.74
N GLN A 1099 4.50 36.67 -3.80
CA GLN A 1099 3.61 36.40 -2.66
C GLN A 1099 2.63 35.27 -2.99
N ALA A 1100 2.97 34.02 -2.67
CA ALA A 1100 2.05 32.88 -2.88
C ALA A 1100 1.73 32.07 -1.62
N HIS A 1101 2.40 32.32 -0.50
CA HIS A 1101 2.24 31.57 0.74
C HIS A 1101 1.67 32.46 1.85
N SER A 1102 0.73 31.92 2.62
CA SER A 1102 0.13 32.59 3.80
C SER A 1102 0.84 32.22 5.12
N ASP A 1103 1.93 31.45 5.03
CA ASP A 1103 2.73 31.00 6.16
C ASP A 1103 4.22 30.95 5.78
N SER A 1104 5.12 30.89 6.76
CA SER A 1104 6.58 30.87 6.57
C SER A 1104 7.04 29.83 5.54
N ILE A 1105 7.97 30.24 4.68
CA ILE A 1105 8.58 29.35 3.68
C ILE A 1105 9.66 28.52 4.37
N GLN A 1106 9.58 27.20 4.23
CA GLN A 1106 10.47 26.26 4.93
C GLN A 1106 11.57 25.72 4.01
N THR A 1107 11.29 25.56 2.71
CA THR A 1107 12.21 24.92 1.78
C THR A 1107 12.05 25.41 0.34
N LEU A 1108 13.14 25.35 -0.42
CA LEU A 1108 13.22 25.70 -1.84
C LEU A 1108 13.92 24.57 -2.62
N CYS A 1109 13.46 24.29 -3.84
CA CYS A 1109 14.04 23.28 -4.73
C CYS A 1109 14.04 23.76 -6.19
N SER A 1110 15.11 23.47 -6.96
CA SER A 1110 15.18 23.74 -8.41
C SER A 1110 14.78 22.49 -9.19
N ALA A 1111 13.95 22.66 -10.23
CA ALA A 1111 13.64 21.63 -11.20
C ALA A 1111 14.20 22.02 -12.58
N GLU A 1112 15.35 21.44 -12.92
CA GLU A 1112 16.07 21.63 -14.19
C GLU A 1112 16.34 23.09 -14.55
N ASP A 1113 16.47 23.97 -13.55
CA ASP A 1113 16.61 25.42 -13.71
C ASP A 1113 15.51 26.10 -14.51
N ARG A 1114 14.41 25.39 -14.78
CA ARG A 1114 13.21 25.91 -15.45
C ARG A 1114 12.17 26.39 -14.45
N TYR A 1115 12.09 25.69 -13.31
CA TYR A 1115 11.15 25.99 -12.25
C TYR A 1115 11.83 26.04 -10.88
N VAL A 1116 11.31 26.89 -10.01
CA VAL A 1116 11.61 26.89 -8.57
C VAL A 1116 10.37 26.41 -7.82
N LEU A 1117 10.55 25.56 -6.83
CA LEU A 1117 9.49 25.04 -5.96
C LEU A 1117 9.71 25.60 -4.56
N SER A 1118 8.68 26.18 -3.93
CA SER A 1118 8.71 26.62 -2.53
C SER A 1118 7.69 25.88 -1.69
N GLY A 1119 8.09 25.38 -0.53
CA GLY A 1119 7.23 24.70 0.45
C GLY A 1119 7.00 25.54 1.70
N SER A 1120 5.79 25.52 2.25
CA SER A 1120 5.40 26.31 3.43
C SER A 1120 5.22 25.49 4.72
N ALA A 1121 5.17 26.19 5.84
CA ALA A 1121 4.75 25.66 7.14
C ALA A 1121 3.25 25.31 7.20
N CYS A 1122 2.85 24.65 8.29
CA CYS A 1122 1.57 23.96 8.44
C CYS A 1122 0.30 24.80 8.24
N ARG A 1123 0.32 26.14 8.36
CA ARG A 1123 -0.92 26.92 8.14
C ARG A 1123 -1.29 27.03 6.66
N ASP A 1124 -0.31 27.02 5.76
CA ASP A 1124 -0.56 26.92 4.31
C ASP A 1124 -0.36 25.47 3.84
N GLY A 1125 0.75 24.83 4.24
CA GLY A 1125 1.07 23.43 3.91
C GLY A 1125 1.16 23.11 2.42
N LYS A 1126 1.34 24.12 1.56
CA LYS A 1126 1.31 23.99 0.08
C LYS A 1126 2.71 24.15 -0.52
N ILE A 1127 2.80 23.76 -1.78
CA ILE A 1127 3.98 23.94 -2.64
C ILE A 1127 3.60 24.91 -3.77
N ALA A 1128 4.37 25.98 -3.97
CA ALA A 1128 4.21 26.89 -5.10
C ALA A 1128 5.31 26.63 -6.15
N ILE A 1129 4.92 26.61 -7.43
CA ILE A 1129 5.81 26.37 -8.57
C ILE A 1129 5.98 27.66 -9.36
N TRP A 1130 7.20 28.16 -9.41
CA TRP A 1130 7.57 29.43 -10.02
C TRP A 1130 8.31 29.20 -11.34
N LYS A 1131 8.00 29.99 -12.36
CA LYS A 1131 8.82 30.10 -13.57
C LYS A 1131 10.02 30.99 -13.29
N VAL A 1132 11.18 30.55 -13.75
CA VAL A 1132 12.44 31.30 -13.57
C VAL A 1132 12.55 32.48 -14.53
N GLU A 1133 12.00 32.35 -15.75
CA GLU A 1133 12.02 33.38 -16.79
C GLU A 1133 11.15 34.60 -16.41
#